data_AF-A0A3C2C017-F1
#
_entry.id   AF-A0A3C2C017-F1
#
_cell.length_a   1.000
_cell.length_b   1.000
_cell.length_c   1.000
_cell.angle_alpha   90.00
_cell.angle_beta   90.00
_cell.angle_gamma   90.00
#
_symmetry.space_group_name_H-M   'P 1'
#
loop_
_entity.id
_entity.type
_entity.pdbx_description
1 polymer ?
#
loop_
_entity_poly.entity_id
_entity_poly.type
_entity_poly.pdbx_seq_one_letter_code
_entity_poly.pdbx_strand_id
1 'polypeptide(L)'
;MSKSATASAALSPFDAVIFDLDGVVTDTASVHEAAWKQLFDEVLEDPRLPVEAQKDAFTTGDYLKYVDGRPREDGVEAFLASRGAGLPAGSRADAAGTWSVHGLAKRKDQLFKERLGRDGVRTFPGTVALIERLRSERIPVALATSSRNASAVLAAAGLSGSFDLVMNGVIAGELGLPGKPDPAVFLEIVHRLGVPPARAVVIEDAIAGVEAARRGGFGLVVGIDRADRRAELEAAGADVVLTDVGQLDLGRVLTDPWRLIYEGYDPAHEGHREALTTLGNGYLAVRGAAPESRTSDVHYPGTYLAGVYNRLVSRVQGQDVEDEHMVNAPNWLVLDVRLDGTEWWSRGGLKILRERRVLDMSRATLEREVLLESPDGRLLALAQSRFVSMAQPHLMALKTTLTALGWSGSVVIRSGVDCDITNENVPEDALLAHHHLVRLGVSDPAVPIPIVEVETSQSHIRIATALRTEISGETGNGEPGEEEGVYYRSWELQLTDAEPVVVTRTAAMVTSRDRAVSSPALAARHVLRTAGQTFEQLLSEHEDAWGRLLSLFAIDIDGSPQVQLILNLHVFHLLQTLSPHTAELDAGVPARGLHGEGYRGHIFWDELFVLPLLTSRMPSVARSVINYRWRRLAAAREAAAASGLRGALFPWQSGSDGTEETPRWLFNRRSGRWVPDYSHLQRHAGLAVAFNAWQYFLATQDREWLL
;
A
#
# COMPACT_ATOMS: atom_id res chain seq x y z
N MET A 1 -41.11 -5.95 15.20
CA MET A 1 -40.30 -5.70 13.99
C MET A 1 -38.84 -5.93 14.37
N SER A 2 -38.35 -7.16 14.17
CA SER A 2 -36.96 -7.52 14.48
C SER A 2 -36.05 -6.95 13.40
N LYS A 3 -35.10 -6.08 13.80
CA LYS A 3 -34.08 -5.56 12.90
C LYS A 3 -33.27 -6.75 12.34
N SER A 4 -33.24 -6.87 11.02
CA SER A 4 -32.43 -7.84 10.30
C SER A 4 -30.95 -7.57 10.55
N ALA A 5 -30.19 -8.61 10.95
CA ALA A 5 -28.74 -8.55 11.19
C ALA A 5 -27.93 -8.30 9.90
N THR A 6 -28.57 -8.34 8.73
CA THR A 6 -27.91 -8.25 7.42
C THR A 6 -27.79 -6.82 6.87
N ALA A 7 -28.29 -5.80 7.58
CA ALA A 7 -28.20 -4.39 7.14
C ALA A 7 -27.09 -3.57 7.83
N SER A 8 -26.40 -4.13 8.84
CA SER A 8 -25.40 -3.41 9.64
C SER A 8 -23.95 -3.77 9.32
N ALA A 9 -23.69 -4.61 8.32
CA ALA A 9 -22.39 -5.23 8.10
C ALA A 9 -21.82 -5.03 6.68
N ALA A 10 -22.19 -3.91 6.03
CA ALA A 10 -21.85 -3.61 4.63
C ALA A 10 -21.33 -2.17 4.43
N LEU A 11 -20.74 -1.57 5.47
CA LEU A 11 -20.09 -0.26 5.41
C LEU A 11 -18.67 -0.42 5.96
N SER A 12 -17.82 0.57 5.68
CA SER A 12 -16.63 0.85 6.52
C SER A 12 -16.91 0.48 7.99
N PRO A 13 -15.95 -0.06 8.76
CA PRO A 13 -16.18 -0.33 10.18
C PRO A 13 -16.64 0.92 10.96
N PHE A 14 -16.56 2.10 10.34
CA PHE A 14 -17.01 3.38 10.85
C PHE A 14 -18.16 3.99 10.03
N ASP A 15 -19.10 4.63 10.73
CA ASP A 15 -20.29 5.28 10.17
C ASP A 15 -20.13 6.79 9.97
N ALA A 16 -19.06 7.41 10.45
CA ALA A 16 -18.78 8.83 10.27
C ALA A 16 -17.29 9.14 10.39
N VAL A 17 -16.84 10.18 9.69
CA VAL A 17 -15.47 10.70 9.79
C VAL A 17 -15.52 12.20 10.11
N ILE A 18 -14.80 12.59 11.16
CA ILE A 18 -14.66 13.96 11.62
C ILE A 18 -13.26 14.43 11.31
N PHE A 19 -13.16 15.55 10.59
CA PHE A 19 -11.89 16.17 10.21
C PHE A 19 -11.68 17.45 11.03
N ASP A 20 -10.46 17.67 11.53
CA ASP A 20 -10.01 19.04 11.80
C ASP A 20 -9.83 19.82 10.47
N LEU A 21 -9.79 21.14 10.54
CA LEU A 21 -9.62 22.01 9.37
C LEU A 21 -8.15 22.31 9.10
N ASP A 22 -7.44 22.75 10.14
CA ASP A 22 -6.10 23.29 10.05
C ASP A 22 -5.11 22.11 10.06
N GLY A 23 -4.14 22.07 9.13
CA GLY A 23 -3.17 20.96 9.05
C GLY A 23 -3.71 19.60 8.54
N VAL A 24 -5.04 19.40 8.57
CA VAL A 24 -5.72 18.20 8.06
C VAL A 24 -6.38 18.44 6.70
N VAL A 25 -7.28 19.42 6.57
CA VAL A 25 -8.00 19.71 5.32
C VAL A 25 -7.29 20.79 4.51
N THR A 26 -6.77 21.81 5.21
CA THR A 26 -6.15 23.00 4.62
C THR A 26 -4.84 23.38 5.30
N ASP A 27 -3.89 23.90 4.51
CA ASP A 27 -2.66 24.54 4.99
C ASP A 27 -2.92 26.03 5.30
N THR A 28 -3.73 26.27 6.33
CA THR A 28 -4.01 27.60 6.88
C THR A 28 -2.84 28.17 7.67
N ALA A 29 -1.93 27.32 8.17
CA ALA A 29 -0.71 27.72 8.84
C ALA A 29 0.12 28.66 7.97
N SER A 30 0.32 28.32 6.68
CA SER A 30 1.04 29.19 5.73
C SER A 30 0.37 30.56 5.56
N VAL A 31 -0.96 30.62 5.56
CA VAL A 31 -1.72 31.89 5.42
C VAL A 31 -1.65 32.70 6.73
N HIS A 32 -1.71 32.03 7.87
CA HIS A 32 -1.56 32.66 9.19
C HIS A 32 -0.16 33.22 9.39
N GLU A 33 0.89 32.46 9.07
CA GLU A 33 2.28 32.91 9.12
C GLU A 33 2.48 34.16 8.25
N ALA A 34 1.96 34.16 7.02
CA ALA A 34 2.06 35.31 6.12
C ALA A 34 1.31 36.55 6.65
N ALA A 35 0.15 36.37 7.28
CA ALA A 35 -0.61 37.45 7.89
C ALA A 35 0.09 38.03 9.13
N TRP A 36 0.67 37.16 9.96
CA TRP A 36 1.47 37.56 11.12
C TRP A 36 2.74 38.29 10.71
N LYS A 37 3.46 37.76 9.72
CA LYS A 37 4.64 38.40 9.16
C LYS A 37 4.32 39.80 8.69
N GLN A 38 3.26 39.97 7.91
CA GLN A 38 2.84 41.28 7.44
C GLN A 38 2.52 42.23 8.61
N LEU A 39 1.72 41.77 9.58
CA LEU A 39 1.38 42.60 10.75
C LEU A 39 2.64 43.04 11.50
N PHE A 40 3.54 42.10 11.80
CA PHE A 40 4.70 42.40 12.62
C PHE A 40 5.75 43.21 11.87
N ASP A 41 5.97 42.96 10.58
CA ASP A 41 6.83 43.81 9.76
C ASP A 41 6.26 45.24 9.71
N GLU A 42 4.95 45.43 9.55
CA GLU A 42 4.29 46.75 9.63
C GLU A 42 4.47 47.41 11.01
N VAL A 43 4.35 46.64 12.10
CA VAL A 43 4.50 47.15 13.47
C VAL A 43 5.95 47.51 13.79
N LEU A 44 6.92 46.71 13.36
CA LEU A 44 8.36 46.92 13.61
C LEU A 44 8.91 48.19 12.92
N GLU A 45 8.26 48.61 11.84
CA GLU A 45 8.55 49.86 11.14
C GLU A 45 7.81 51.08 11.74
N ASP A 46 6.85 50.87 12.65
CA ASP A 46 6.03 51.95 13.20
C ASP A 46 6.83 52.87 14.14
N PRO A 47 6.73 54.21 13.97
CA PRO A 47 7.48 55.17 14.79
C PRO A 47 7.07 55.19 16.27
N ARG A 48 5.94 54.55 16.64
CA ARG A 48 5.47 54.46 18.04
C ARG A 48 6.20 53.40 18.86
N LEU A 49 7.02 52.54 18.24
CA LEU A 49 7.87 51.61 18.96
C LEU A 49 9.01 52.33 19.70
N PRO A 50 9.43 51.83 20.88
CA PRO A 50 10.64 52.32 21.55
C PRO A 50 11.86 52.29 20.62
N VAL A 51 12.75 53.27 20.72
CA VAL A 51 13.95 53.38 19.87
C VAL A 51 14.90 52.19 20.07
N GLU A 52 14.85 51.61 21.25
CA GLU A 52 15.68 50.52 21.76
C GLU A 52 15.10 49.13 21.43
N ALA A 53 13.88 49.09 20.87
CA ALA A 53 13.26 47.84 20.46
C ALA A 53 14.00 47.20 19.28
N GLN A 54 14.10 45.88 19.28
CA GLN A 54 14.74 45.14 18.18
C GLN A 54 13.81 45.14 16.95
N LYS A 55 14.34 45.55 15.79
CA LYS A 55 13.57 45.75 14.55
C LYS A 55 13.83 44.71 13.46
N ASP A 56 14.45 43.58 13.80
CA ASP A 56 14.68 42.50 12.85
C ASP A 56 13.34 41.92 12.36
N ALA A 57 13.24 41.70 11.05
CA ALA A 57 12.02 41.23 10.40
C ALA A 57 11.48 39.94 11.02
N PHE A 58 10.16 39.76 11.00
CA PHE A 58 9.53 38.56 11.53
C PHE A 58 9.89 37.34 10.66
N THR A 59 10.36 36.28 11.31
CA THR A 59 10.80 35.04 10.67
C THR A 59 9.88 33.85 10.98
N THR A 60 10.00 32.76 10.23
CA THR A 60 9.31 31.49 10.53
C THR A 60 9.68 30.94 11.92
N GLY A 61 10.93 31.14 12.36
CA GLY A 61 11.35 30.77 13.72
C GLY A 61 10.61 31.57 14.81
N ASP A 62 10.32 32.85 14.54
CA ASP A 62 9.52 33.67 15.45
C ASP A 62 8.06 33.22 15.50
N TYR A 63 7.49 32.83 14.35
CA TYR A 63 6.14 32.26 14.26
C TYR A 63 5.98 31.04 15.17
N LEU A 64 6.82 30.02 14.99
CA LEU A 64 6.75 28.79 15.76
C LEU A 64 6.94 29.02 17.26
N LYS A 65 7.79 29.98 17.63
CA LYS A 65 8.17 30.21 19.03
C LYS A 65 7.17 31.07 19.80
N TYR A 66 6.68 32.15 19.20
CA TYR A 66 5.94 33.18 19.92
C TYR A 66 4.45 33.23 19.60
N VAL A 67 4.01 32.61 18.51
CA VAL A 67 2.67 32.86 17.96
C VAL A 67 1.90 31.57 17.70
N ASP A 68 2.54 30.55 17.15
CA ASP A 68 1.89 29.30 16.80
C ASP A 68 1.27 28.62 18.03
N GLY A 69 0.04 28.10 17.87
CA GLY A 69 -0.73 27.48 18.96
C GLY A 69 -1.23 28.41 20.07
N ARG A 70 -1.03 29.74 19.99
CA ARG A 70 -1.45 30.70 21.01
C ARG A 70 -2.68 31.53 20.60
N PRO A 71 -3.48 32.02 21.57
CA PRO A 71 -4.44 33.09 21.31
C PRO A 71 -3.77 34.29 20.63
N ARG A 72 -4.51 35.00 19.77
CA ARG A 72 -3.94 36.08 18.95
C ARG A 72 -3.38 37.21 19.80
N GLU A 73 -4.10 37.57 20.85
CA GLU A 73 -3.72 38.60 21.81
C GLU A 73 -2.39 38.23 22.48
N ASP A 74 -2.27 37.00 22.98
CA ASP A 74 -1.06 36.47 23.61
C ASP A 74 0.11 36.41 22.61
N GLY A 75 -0.15 36.09 21.33
CA GLY A 75 0.87 36.08 20.28
C GLY A 75 1.42 37.47 19.97
N VAL A 76 0.56 38.50 19.92
CA VAL A 76 1.00 39.90 19.79
C VAL A 76 1.87 40.30 20.97
N GLU A 77 1.43 40.00 22.19
CA GLU A 77 2.15 40.36 23.41
C GLU A 77 3.49 39.63 23.50
N ALA A 78 3.51 38.31 23.30
CA ALA A 78 4.71 37.49 23.40
C ALA A 78 5.77 37.89 22.37
N PHE A 79 5.39 38.12 21.11
CA PHE A 79 6.36 38.52 20.09
C PHE A 79 6.93 39.91 20.37
N LEU A 80 6.09 40.91 20.67
CA LEU A 80 6.58 42.27 20.91
C LEU A 80 7.42 42.36 22.18
N ALA A 81 7.05 41.63 23.24
CA ALA A 81 7.87 41.50 24.44
C ALA A 81 9.25 40.92 24.11
N SER A 82 9.34 39.94 23.19
CA SER A 82 10.62 39.38 22.74
C SER A 82 11.52 40.39 22.03
N ARG A 83 10.93 41.48 21.49
CA ARG A 83 11.62 42.59 20.85
C ARG A 83 11.85 43.79 21.79
N GLY A 84 11.56 43.65 23.08
CA GLY A 84 11.70 44.71 24.08
C GLY A 84 10.61 45.79 24.00
N ALA A 85 9.48 45.48 23.36
CA ALA A 85 8.35 46.40 23.21
C ALA A 85 7.11 45.90 23.97
N GLY A 86 6.43 46.83 24.66
CA GLY A 86 5.16 46.56 25.33
C GLY A 86 4.02 47.32 24.65
N LEU A 87 2.82 46.73 24.63
CA LEU A 87 1.60 47.39 24.17
C LEU A 87 0.55 47.46 25.27
N PRO A 88 -0.28 48.52 25.31
CA PRO A 88 -1.48 48.50 26.11
C PRO A 88 -2.37 47.33 25.73
N ALA A 89 -2.94 46.63 26.71
CA ALA A 89 -3.84 45.50 26.45
C ALA A 89 -5.05 45.91 25.59
N GLY A 90 -5.58 47.13 25.79
CA GLY A 90 -6.76 47.63 25.09
C GLY A 90 -8.04 46.92 25.50
N SER A 91 -9.06 46.97 24.62
CA SER A 91 -10.36 46.34 24.87
C SER A 91 -10.92 45.65 23.63
N ARG A 92 -11.91 44.76 23.83
CA ARG A 92 -12.66 44.15 22.71
C ARG A 92 -13.42 45.17 21.85
N ALA A 93 -13.60 46.40 22.30
CA ALA A 93 -14.23 47.48 21.53
C ALA A 93 -13.27 48.17 20.55
N ASP A 94 -11.96 47.98 20.70
CA ASP A 94 -10.93 48.65 19.88
C ASP A 94 -11.09 48.30 18.39
N ALA A 95 -10.84 49.26 17.50
CA ALA A 95 -10.91 49.01 16.06
C ALA A 95 -9.68 48.21 15.58
N ALA A 96 -9.79 47.54 14.43
CA ALA A 96 -8.64 46.87 13.82
C ALA A 96 -7.53 47.90 13.52
N GLY A 97 -6.32 47.64 14.00
CA GLY A 97 -5.16 48.52 13.82
C GLY A 97 -5.01 49.60 14.90
N THR A 98 -5.91 49.66 15.90
CA THR A 98 -5.65 50.44 17.12
C THR A 98 -4.35 49.95 17.79
N TRP A 99 -3.56 50.87 18.34
CA TRP A 99 -2.26 50.58 18.98
C TRP A 99 -2.44 49.96 20.37
N SER A 100 -3.00 48.75 20.37
CA SER A 100 -3.25 47.91 21.54
C SER A 100 -3.17 46.45 21.13
N VAL A 101 -3.00 45.55 22.10
CA VAL A 101 -2.98 44.10 21.87
C VAL A 101 -4.26 43.65 21.14
N HIS A 102 -5.44 44.10 21.61
CA HIS A 102 -6.72 43.80 20.97
C HIS A 102 -6.85 44.40 19.56
N GLY A 103 -6.38 45.63 19.34
CA GLY A 103 -6.44 46.30 18.05
C GLY A 103 -5.57 45.62 16.99
N LEU A 104 -4.35 45.20 17.35
CA LEU A 104 -3.47 44.45 16.46
C LEU A 104 -3.95 43.01 16.23
N ALA A 105 -4.50 42.34 17.25
CA ALA A 105 -5.12 41.02 17.08
C ALA A 105 -6.29 41.06 16.08
N LYS A 106 -7.10 42.13 16.09
CA LYS A 106 -8.13 42.38 15.07
C LYS A 106 -7.55 42.71 13.70
N ARG A 107 -6.47 43.51 13.63
CA ARG A 107 -5.76 43.78 12.37
C ARG A 107 -5.23 42.50 11.74
N LYS A 108 -4.67 41.59 12.54
CA LYS A 108 -4.23 40.27 12.09
C LYS A 108 -5.36 39.47 11.46
N ASP A 109 -6.54 39.45 12.08
CA ASP A 109 -7.71 38.76 11.53
C ASP A 109 -8.14 39.33 10.18
N GLN A 110 -8.09 40.66 10.06
CA GLN A 110 -8.39 41.35 8.82
C GLN A 110 -7.36 41.00 7.72
N LEU A 111 -6.05 41.07 8.03
CA LEU A 111 -4.99 40.68 7.11
C LEU A 111 -5.09 39.21 6.68
N PHE A 112 -5.46 38.32 7.60
CA PHE A 112 -5.72 36.92 7.28
C PHE A 112 -6.89 36.78 6.29
N LYS A 113 -8.02 37.46 6.52
CA LYS A 113 -9.18 37.42 5.61
C LYS A 113 -8.86 38.04 4.24
N GLU A 114 -8.11 39.14 4.20
CA GLU A 114 -7.66 39.77 2.97
C GLU A 114 -6.76 38.83 2.16
N ARG A 115 -5.78 38.19 2.81
CA ARG A 115 -4.89 37.20 2.18
C ARG A 115 -5.65 35.97 1.72
N LEU A 116 -6.54 35.44 2.53
CA LEU A 116 -7.38 34.30 2.16
C LEU A 116 -8.23 34.60 0.93
N GLY A 117 -8.79 35.81 0.83
CA GLY A 117 -9.57 36.23 -0.34
C GLY A 117 -8.74 36.50 -1.59
N ARG A 118 -7.49 36.96 -1.44
CA ARG A 118 -6.58 37.26 -2.56
C ARG A 118 -5.81 36.04 -3.07
N ASP A 119 -5.22 35.29 -2.14
CA ASP A 119 -4.24 34.24 -2.40
C ASP A 119 -4.87 32.82 -2.30
N GLY A 120 -6.08 32.72 -1.73
CA GLY A 120 -6.73 31.44 -1.47
C GLY A 120 -6.08 30.68 -0.30
N VAL A 121 -6.37 29.38 -0.22
CA VAL A 121 -5.72 28.45 0.70
C VAL A 121 -5.48 27.12 -0.02
N ARG A 122 -4.33 26.49 0.25
CA ARG A 122 -4.03 25.17 -0.30
C ARG A 122 -4.77 24.09 0.49
N THR A 123 -5.39 23.17 -0.21
CA THR A 123 -5.94 21.94 0.37
C THR A 123 -4.92 20.81 0.30
N PHE A 124 -5.07 19.84 1.20
CA PHE A 124 -4.30 18.59 1.11
C PHE A 124 -5.01 17.62 0.17
N PRO A 125 -4.39 17.23 -0.98
CA PRO A 125 -5.06 16.40 -1.97
C PRO A 125 -5.56 15.05 -1.44
N GLY A 126 -4.80 14.39 -0.57
CA GLY A 126 -5.20 13.12 0.05
C GLY A 126 -6.47 13.26 0.91
N THR A 127 -6.60 14.38 1.64
CA THR A 127 -7.80 14.67 2.43
C THR A 127 -9.02 14.93 1.56
N VAL A 128 -8.85 15.71 0.47
CA VAL A 128 -9.95 15.99 -0.47
C VAL A 128 -10.44 14.70 -1.13
N ALA A 129 -9.52 13.86 -1.61
CA ALA A 129 -9.85 12.56 -2.20
C ALA A 129 -10.61 11.65 -1.22
N LEU A 130 -10.20 11.61 0.05
CA LEU A 130 -10.92 10.86 1.09
C LEU A 130 -12.34 11.40 1.30
N ILE A 131 -12.51 12.73 1.41
CA ILE A 131 -13.83 13.36 1.58
C ILE A 131 -14.76 13.01 0.40
N GLU A 132 -14.29 13.15 -0.83
CA GLU A 132 -15.07 12.83 -2.04
C GLU A 132 -15.48 11.35 -2.06
N ARG A 133 -14.57 10.46 -1.69
CA ARG A 133 -14.84 9.01 -1.62
C ARG A 133 -15.92 8.71 -0.58
N LEU A 134 -15.75 9.17 0.66
CA LEU A 134 -16.71 8.95 1.76
C LEU A 134 -18.11 9.45 1.40
N ARG A 135 -18.20 10.60 0.72
CA ARG A 135 -19.49 11.13 0.23
C ARG A 135 -20.12 10.25 -0.84
N SER A 136 -19.32 9.69 -1.76
CA SER A 136 -19.84 8.77 -2.78
C SER A 136 -20.38 7.47 -2.18
N GLU A 137 -19.81 7.04 -1.05
CA GLU A 137 -20.24 5.90 -0.24
C GLU A 137 -21.37 6.24 0.76
N ARG A 138 -21.80 7.52 0.82
CA ARG A 138 -22.79 8.03 1.77
C ARG A 138 -22.41 7.86 3.24
N ILE A 139 -21.11 7.91 3.55
CA ILE A 139 -20.61 8.00 4.91
C ILE A 139 -20.57 9.49 5.31
N PRO A 140 -21.32 9.90 6.35
CA PRO A 140 -21.29 11.26 6.87
C PRO A 140 -19.87 11.79 7.14
N VAL A 141 -19.60 12.99 6.62
CA VAL A 141 -18.34 13.72 6.82
C VAL A 141 -18.60 15.03 7.56
N ALA A 142 -17.90 15.22 8.68
CA ALA A 142 -18.04 16.40 9.52
C ALA A 142 -16.72 17.15 9.69
N LEU A 143 -16.80 18.46 9.90
CA LEU A 143 -15.66 19.32 10.22
C LEU A 143 -15.75 19.81 11.66
N ALA A 144 -14.65 19.76 12.40
CA ALA A 144 -14.55 20.19 13.80
C ALA A 144 -13.34 21.10 14.01
N THR A 145 -13.55 22.41 14.08
CA THR A 145 -12.45 23.39 14.21
C THR A 145 -12.75 24.44 15.27
N SER A 146 -11.73 24.87 16.01
CA SER A 146 -11.81 26.03 16.92
C SER A 146 -11.84 27.37 16.16
N SER A 147 -11.58 27.37 14.84
CA SER A 147 -11.54 28.57 14.02
C SER A 147 -12.92 29.21 13.88
N ARG A 148 -12.97 30.53 14.05
CA ARG A 148 -14.16 31.35 13.71
C ARG A 148 -14.24 31.70 12.23
N ASN A 149 -13.19 31.40 11.45
CA ASN A 149 -13.08 31.72 10.03
C ASN A 149 -13.35 30.50 9.13
N ALA A 150 -13.82 29.38 9.69
CA ALA A 150 -14.01 28.11 8.97
C ALA A 150 -14.79 28.26 7.65
N SER A 151 -15.92 28.98 7.65
CA SER A 151 -16.72 29.19 6.44
C SER A 151 -15.98 29.95 5.34
N ALA A 152 -15.16 30.94 5.71
CA ALA A 152 -14.35 31.69 4.74
C ALA A 152 -13.21 30.81 4.18
N VAL A 153 -12.59 29.99 5.03
CA VAL A 153 -11.52 29.05 4.63
C VAL A 153 -12.08 28.00 3.67
N LEU A 154 -13.22 27.38 3.99
CA LEU A 154 -13.87 26.41 3.11
C LEU A 154 -14.28 27.01 1.76
N ALA A 155 -14.77 28.26 1.74
CA ALA A 155 -15.11 28.95 0.50
C ALA A 155 -13.86 29.21 -0.36
N ALA A 156 -12.77 29.69 0.25
CA ALA A 156 -11.50 29.91 -0.45
C ALA A 156 -10.85 28.60 -0.93
N ALA A 157 -11.10 27.49 -0.24
CA ALA A 157 -10.64 26.15 -0.60
C ALA A 157 -11.51 25.47 -1.67
N GLY A 158 -12.66 26.04 -2.04
CA GLY A 158 -13.62 25.40 -2.94
C GLY A 158 -14.36 24.20 -2.32
N LEU A 159 -14.40 24.10 -0.98
CA LEU A 159 -15.00 22.98 -0.24
C LEU A 159 -16.34 23.35 0.45
N SER A 160 -16.97 24.43 -0.01
CA SER A 160 -18.32 24.82 0.43
C SER A 160 -19.32 23.71 0.10
N GLY A 161 -19.90 23.09 1.12
CA GLY A 161 -20.86 21.99 0.96
C GLY A 161 -20.22 20.61 0.84
N SER A 162 -18.91 20.47 1.11
CA SER A 162 -18.23 19.18 1.19
C SER A 162 -18.45 18.44 2.52
N PHE A 163 -19.03 19.10 3.52
CA PHE A 163 -19.28 18.53 4.85
C PHE A 163 -20.77 18.53 5.16
N ASP A 164 -21.28 17.41 5.69
CA ASP A 164 -22.68 17.27 6.14
C ASP A 164 -22.94 18.09 7.41
N LEU A 165 -21.90 18.28 8.23
CA LEU A 165 -21.95 19.09 9.45
C LEU A 165 -20.63 19.84 9.65
N VAL A 166 -20.70 21.14 9.96
CA VAL A 166 -19.55 21.96 10.32
C VAL A 166 -19.74 22.50 11.73
N MET A 167 -18.92 22.03 12.67
CA MET A 167 -18.82 22.54 14.03
C MET A 167 -17.61 23.46 14.13
N ASN A 168 -17.84 24.77 14.05
CA ASN A 168 -16.80 25.79 14.10
C ASN A 168 -16.79 26.53 15.45
N GLY A 169 -15.78 27.38 15.67
CA GLY A 169 -15.63 28.11 16.92
C GLY A 169 -16.72 29.16 17.22
N VAL A 170 -17.58 29.49 16.25
CA VAL A 170 -18.77 30.35 16.48
C VAL A 170 -19.89 29.49 17.07
N ILE A 171 -20.23 28.39 16.39
CA ILE A 171 -21.31 27.48 16.81
C ILE A 171 -20.98 26.84 18.17
N ALA A 172 -19.74 26.37 18.36
CA ALA A 172 -19.32 25.80 19.64
C ALA A 172 -19.44 26.82 20.79
N GLY A 173 -19.17 28.11 20.52
CA GLY A 173 -19.33 29.19 21.48
C GLY A 173 -20.79 29.50 21.81
N GLU A 174 -21.68 29.50 20.81
CA GLU A 174 -23.13 29.67 21.01
C GLU A 174 -23.75 28.54 21.84
N LEU A 175 -23.22 27.33 21.70
CA LEU A 175 -23.64 26.15 22.46
C LEU A 175 -22.97 26.03 23.83
N GLY A 176 -21.98 26.89 24.15
CA GLY A 176 -21.24 26.83 25.41
C GLY A 176 -20.37 25.58 25.57
N LEU A 177 -19.93 24.97 24.47
CA LEU A 177 -19.11 23.77 24.51
C LEU A 177 -17.66 24.13 24.90
N PRO A 178 -17.04 23.39 25.85
CA PRO A 178 -15.61 23.54 26.13
C PRO A 178 -14.77 23.17 24.89
N GLY A 179 -13.63 23.84 24.73
CA GLY A 179 -12.69 23.56 23.64
C GLY A 179 -11.83 22.32 23.90
N LYS A 180 -11.17 21.83 22.84
CA LYS A 180 -10.15 20.76 22.91
C LYS A 180 -9.09 21.15 23.97
N PRO A 181 -8.67 20.26 24.89
CA PRO A 181 -8.77 18.80 24.85
C PRO A 181 -10.04 18.18 25.45
N ASP A 182 -11.07 18.97 25.76
CA ASP A 182 -12.37 18.42 26.13
C ASP A 182 -13.08 17.80 24.90
N PRO A 183 -13.69 16.59 25.01
CA PRO A 183 -14.33 15.91 23.89
C PRO A 183 -15.67 16.53 23.45
N ALA A 184 -16.22 17.52 24.16
CA ALA A 184 -17.60 18.00 23.94
C ALA A 184 -17.93 18.39 22.49
N VAL A 185 -17.00 19.03 21.79
CA VAL A 185 -17.18 19.42 20.37
C VAL A 185 -17.38 18.19 19.48
N PHE A 186 -16.56 17.14 19.64
CA PHE A 186 -16.69 15.93 18.85
C PHE A 186 -17.92 15.10 19.26
N LEU A 187 -18.22 15.03 20.55
CA LEU A 187 -19.40 14.31 21.06
C LEU A 187 -20.71 14.94 20.55
N GLU A 188 -20.77 16.28 20.46
CA GLU A 188 -21.92 16.98 19.89
C GLU A 188 -22.08 16.67 18.39
N ILE A 189 -20.98 16.56 17.63
CA ILE A 189 -21.03 16.19 16.21
C ILE A 189 -21.66 14.82 16.03
N VAL A 190 -21.15 13.79 16.72
CA VAL A 190 -21.69 12.43 16.57
C VAL A 190 -23.10 12.30 17.14
N HIS A 191 -23.45 13.07 18.16
CA HIS A 191 -24.82 13.17 18.67
C HIS A 191 -25.78 13.67 17.58
N ARG A 192 -25.43 14.74 16.86
CA ARG A 192 -26.23 15.29 15.76
C ARG A 192 -26.31 14.35 14.55
N LEU A 193 -25.24 13.59 14.28
CA LEU A 193 -25.22 12.59 13.22
C LEU A 193 -25.95 11.29 13.59
N GLY A 194 -26.28 11.08 14.87
CA GLY A 194 -26.89 9.84 15.35
C GLY A 194 -25.94 8.64 15.35
N VAL A 195 -24.63 8.88 15.43
CA VAL A 195 -23.57 7.87 15.37
C VAL A 195 -22.95 7.66 16.76
N PRO A 196 -22.71 6.42 17.22
CA PRO A 196 -21.95 6.19 18.45
C PRO A 196 -20.47 6.62 18.29
N PRO A 197 -19.82 7.23 19.31
CA PRO A 197 -18.40 7.61 19.21
C PRO A 197 -17.48 6.47 18.76
N ALA A 198 -17.70 5.26 19.30
CA ALA A 198 -16.94 4.05 18.96
C ALA A 198 -17.08 3.60 17.48
N ARG A 199 -18.03 4.17 16.72
CA ARG A 199 -18.22 3.95 15.29
C ARG A 199 -17.86 5.18 14.44
N ALA A 200 -17.16 6.17 15.01
CA ALA A 200 -16.71 7.36 14.31
C ALA A 200 -15.17 7.49 14.35
N VAL A 201 -14.62 8.07 13.29
CA VAL A 201 -13.19 8.39 13.16
C VAL A 201 -12.97 9.87 13.42
N VAL A 202 -11.90 10.24 14.12
CA VAL A 202 -11.42 11.63 14.23
C VAL A 202 -10.04 11.73 13.62
N ILE A 203 -9.85 12.68 12.71
CA ILE A 203 -8.59 12.99 12.05
C ILE A 203 -8.13 14.38 12.48
N GLU A 204 -6.99 14.43 13.18
CA GLU A 204 -6.48 15.60 13.90
C GLU A 204 -4.96 15.76 13.70
N ASP A 205 -4.47 16.99 13.65
CA ASP A 205 -3.03 17.30 13.58
C ASP A 205 -2.46 17.82 14.92
N ALA A 206 -3.35 18.22 15.85
CA ALA A 206 -3.00 18.80 17.12
C ALA A 206 -3.13 17.81 18.29
N ILE A 207 -2.16 17.83 19.21
CA ILE A 207 -2.15 17.02 20.45
C ILE A 207 -3.46 17.16 21.23
N ALA A 208 -3.93 18.39 21.43
CA ALA A 208 -5.19 18.64 22.16
C ALA A 208 -6.40 18.01 21.47
N GLY A 209 -6.42 17.97 20.13
CA GLY A 209 -7.47 17.33 19.35
C GLY A 209 -7.44 15.81 19.47
N VAL A 210 -6.25 15.22 19.38
CA VAL A 210 -6.04 13.78 19.61
C VAL A 210 -6.47 13.38 21.02
N GLU A 211 -6.07 14.14 22.04
CA GLU A 211 -6.50 13.89 23.42
C GLU A 211 -8.02 13.98 23.58
N ALA A 212 -8.66 14.98 22.96
CA ALA A 212 -10.11 15.12 22.98
C ALA A 212 -10.80 13.90 22.34
N ALA A 213 -10.33 13.46 21.17
CA ALA A 213 -10.86 12.28 20.50
C ALA A 213 -10.66 11.01 21.36
N ARG A 214 -9.47 10.84 21.96
CA ARG A 214 -9.20 9.69 22.83
C ARG A 214 -10.10 9.68 24.07
N ARG A 215 -10.26 10.82 24.74
CA ARG A 215 -11.16 10.98 25.91
C ARG A 215 -12.63 10.74 25.54
N GLY A 216 -13.02 11.08 24.31
CA GLY A 216 -14.37 10.89 23.78
C GLY A 216 -14.72 9.43 23.45
N GLY A 217 -13.75 8.50 23.48
CA GLY A 217 -13.98 7.09 23.18
C GLY A 217 -14.29 6.83 21.70
N PHE A 218 -13.67 7.60 20.81
CA PHE A 218 -13.82 7.43 19.37
C PHE A 218 -13.19 6.11 18.88
N GLY A 219 -13.79 5.51 17.84
CA GLY A 219 -13.41 4.18 17.36
C GLY A 219 -12.04 4.12 16.69
N LEU A 220 -11.61 5.24 16.11
CA LEU A 220 -10.27 5.43 15.55
C LEU A 220 -9.85 6.89 15.66
N VAL A 221 -8.70 7.13 16.29
CA VAL A 221 -8.07 8.44 16.40
C VAL A 221 -6.83 8.49 15.52
N VAL A 222 -6.87 9.33 14.48
CA VAL A 222 -5.81 9.49 13.49
C VAL A 222 -5.08 10.81 13.75
N GLY A 223 -3.79 10.72 14.08
CA GLY A 223 -2.89 11.88 14.15
C GLY A 223 -2.25 12.16 12.78
N ILE A 224 -2.24 13.41 12.33
CA ILE A 224 -1.53 13.86 11.12
C ILE A 224 -0.27 14.60 11.52
N ASP A 225 0.89 13.98 11.30
CA ASP A 225 2.19 14.57 11.60
C ASP A 225 2.76 15.32 10.40
N ARG A 226 2.68 16.65 10.46
CA ARG A 226 3.30 17.58 9.50
C ARG A 226 4.54 18.29 10.08
N ALA A 227 4.90 18.00 11.34
CA ALA A 227 5.85 18.80 12.12
C ALA A 227 6.87 17.97 12.91
N ASP A 228 7.03 16.68 12.58
CA ASP A 228 7.93 15.74 13.27
C ASP A 228 7.56 15.53 14.76
N ARG A 229 6.24 15.48 15.04
CA ARG A 229 5.65 15.33 16.39
C ARG A 229 4.99 13.97 16.61
N ARG A 230 5.36 12.95 15.83
CA ARG A 230 4.77 11.60 15.90
C ARG A 230 4.68 11.04 17.32
N ALA A 231 5.78 11.08 18.08
CA ALA A 231 5.83 10.52 19.43
C ALA A 231 4.86 11.23 20.39
N GLU A 232 4.65 12.54 20.22
CA GLU A 232 3.72 13.31 21.04
C GLU A 232 2.25 12.97 20.69
N LEU A 233 1.94 12.78 19.40
CA LEU A 233 0.61 12.36 18.95
C LEU A 233 0.27 10.93 19.41
N GLU A 234 1.24 10.01 19.33
CA GLU A 234 1.08 8.64 19.87
C GLU A 234 0.87 8.66 21.39
N ALA A 235 1.67 9.46 22.13
CA ALA A 235 1.51 9.62 23.57
C ALA A 235 0.17 10.27 23.98
N ALA A 236 -0.37 11.15 23.14
CA ALA A 236 -1.69 11.77 23.32
C ALA A 236 -2.86 10.79 23.11
N GLY A 237 -2.59 9.62 22.54
CA GLY A 237 -3.57 8.55 22.35
C GLY A 237 -4.09 8.40 20.93
N ALA A 238 -3.35 8.85 19.92
CA ALA A 238 -3.62 8.47 18.53
C ALA A 238 -3.42 6.96 18.34
N ASP A 239 -4.36 6.29 17.69
CA ASP A 239 -4.24 4.86 17.35
C ASP A 239 -3.32 4.67 16.13
N VAL A 240 -3.26 5.68 15.25
CA VAL A 240 -2.33 5.72 14.12
C VAL A 240 -1.87 7.16 13.88
N VAL A 241 -0.60 7.32 13.54
CA VAL A 241 -0.03 8.60 13.10
C VAL A 241 0.48 8.48 11.67
N LEU A 242 -0.01 9.37 10.81
CA LEU A 242 0.23 9.41 9.37
C LEU A 242 0.82 10.76 8.99
N THR A 243 1.56 10.82 7.89
CA THR A 243 2.07 12.10 7.35
C THR A 243 1.10 12.73 6.35
N ASP A 244 0.17 11.93 5.83
CA ASP A 244 -0.87 12.37 4.91
C ASP A 244 -2.14 11.52 5.09
N VAL A 245 -3.30 12.16 5.02
CA VAL A 245 -4.60 11.50 5.17
C VAL A 245 -4.84 10.45 4.07
N GLY A 246 -4.24 10.62 2.89
CA GLY A 246 -4.33 9.64 1.80
C GLY A 246 -3.69 8.27 2.12
N GLN A 247 -2.97 8.14 3.24
CA GLN A 247 -2.42 6.86 3.73
C GLN A 247 -3.43 6.08 4.59
N LEU A 248 -4.59 6.66 4.90
CA LEU A 248 -5.58 6.08 5.79
C LEU A 248 -6.47 5.08 5.07
N ASP A 249 -6.18 3.79 5.27
CA ASP A 249 -7.08 2.70 4.92
C ASP A 249 -8.06 2.44 6.07
N LEU A 250 -9.30 2.91 5.93
CA LEU A 250 -10.37 2.75 6.92
C LEU A 250 -10.83 1.31 7.10
N GLY A 251 -10.54 0.44 6.14
CA GLY A 251 -10.89 -0.98 6.20
C GLY A 251 -9.90 -1.82 6.99
N ARG A 252 -8.73 -1.29 7.35
CA ARG A 252 -7.66 -2.08 7.98
C ARG A 252 -7.95 -2.33 9.46
N VAL A 253 -7.95 -3.61 9.87
CA VAL A 253 -8.15 -4.05 11.26
C VAL A 253 -6.87 -4.69 11.80
N LEU A 254 -6.31 -4.12 12.88
CA LEU A 254 -5.00 -4.49 13.45
C LEU A 254 -5.11 -5.11 14.86
N THR A 255 -6.10 -5.97 15.07
CA THR A 255 -6.43 -6.52 16.39
C THR A 255 -5.83 -7.90 16.67
N ASP A 256 -5.31 -8.58 15.65
CA ASP A 256 -4.76 -9.94 15.73
C ASP A 256 -3.26 -9.92 15.40
N PRO A 257 -2.39 -10.58 16.18
CA PRO A 257 -0.95 -10.56 15.95
C PRO A 257 -0.49 -11.36 14.71
N TRP A 258 -1.33 -12.22 14.12
CA TRP A 258 -0.97 -13.07 12.99
C TRP A 258 -1.83 -12.84 11.74
N ARG A 259 -2.91 -12.05 11.88
CA ARG A 259 -3.88 -11.83 10.80
C ARG A 259 -3.93 -10.36 10.42
N LEU A 260 -3.53 -10.08 9.18
CA LEU A 260 -3.75 -8.79 8.56
C LEU A 260 -5.12 -8.81 7.88
N ILE A 261 -6.06 -8.04 8.44
CA ILE A 261 -7.47 -8.07 8.05
C ILE A 261 -7.85 -6.74 7.40
N TYR A 262 -8.56 -6.82 6.27
CA TYR A 262 -9.19 -5.69 5.60
C TYR A 262 -10.69 -5.94 5.48
N GLU A 263 -11.49 -4.95 5.85
CA GLU A 263 -12.94 -4.91 5.69
C GLU A 263 -13.33 -3.83 4.66
N GLY A 264 -14.32 -4.15 3.84
CA GLY A 264 -14.74 -3.29 2.75
C GLY A 264 -13.76 -3.26 1.59
N TYR A 265 -14.19 -2.62 0.52
CA TYR A 265 -13.44 -2.44 -0.71
C TYR A 265 -13.05 -0.97 -0.83
N ASP A 266 -11.76 -0.69 -1.04
CA ASP A 266 -11.25 0.67 -1.17
C ASP A 266 -10.29 0.77 -2.36
N PRO A 267 -10.78 1.25 -3.52
CA PRO A 267 -9.97 1.36 -4.74
C PRO A 267 -8.64 2.10 -4.57
N ALA A 268 -8.57 3.09 -3.68
CA ALA A 268 -7.35 3.89 -3.50
C ALA A 268 -6.24 3.10 -2.78
N HIS A 269 -6.61 2.06 -2.02
CA HIS A 269 -5.68 1.25 -1.25
C HIS A 269 -5.52 -0.18 -1.80
N GLU A 270 -6.29 -0.59 -2.81
CA GLU A 270 -6.19 -1.96 -3.34
C GLU A 270 -4.78 -2.31 -3.79
N GLY A 271 -4.08 -1.45 -4.55
CA GLY A 271 -2.68 -1.70 -4.93
C GLY A 271 -1.73 -1.92 -3.74
N HIS A 272 -1.98 -1.26 -2.60
CA HIS A 272 -1.23 -1.45 -1.36
C HIS A 272 -1.61 -2.75 -0.64
N ARG A 273 -2.92 -3.03 -0.52
CA ARG A 273 -3.46 -4.29 0.03
C ARG A 273 -2.93 -5.49 -0.75
N GLU A 274 -2.90 -5.41 -2.07
CA GLU A 274 -2.36 -6.44 -2.95
C GLU A 274 -0.87 -6.70 -2.68
N ALA A 275 -0.07 -5.65 -2.47
CA ALA A 275 1.35 -5.81 -2.14
C ALA A 275 1.52 -6.50 -0.78
N LEU A 276 0.82 -6.03 0.26
CA LEU A 276 0.92 -6.58 1.62
C LEU A 276 0.33 -7.98 1.75
N THR A 277 -0.59 -8.38 0.87
CA THR A 277 -1.21 -9.72 0.88
C THR A 277 -0.66 -10.66 -0.19
N THR A 278 0.54 -10.35 -0.71
CA THR A 278 1.29 -11.26 -1.59
C THR A 278 1.57 -12.58 -0.87
N LEU A 279 1.39 -13.69 -1.59
CA LEU A 279 1.80 -15.02 -1.17
C LEU A 279 2.94 -15.52 -2.06
N GLY A 280 3.88 -16.28 -1.52
CA GLY A 280 5.09 -16.72 -2.20
C GLY A 280 5.84 -17.79 -1.39
N ASN A 281 6.84 -18.38 -2.03
CA ASN A 281 7.61 -19.48 -1.44
C ASN A 281 9.10 -19.41 -1.78
N GLY A 282 9.61 -18.24 -2.15
CA GLY A 282 11.00 -18.02 -2.56
C GLY A 282 11.37 -18.51 -3.97
N TYR A 283 10.53 -19.33 -4.60
CA TYR A 283 10.62 -19.65 -6.04
C TYR A 283 9.76 -18.68 -6.86
N LEU A 284 8.51 -18.51 -6.45
CA LEU A 284 7.59 -17.54 -7.03
C LEU A 284 6.80 -16.81 -5.94
N ALA A 285 6.20 -15.68 -6.32
CA ALA A 285 5.18 -15.02 -5.52
C ALA A 285 4.06 -14.48 -6.41
N VAL A 286 2.87 -14.37 -5.83
CA VAL A 286 1.62 -13.94 -6.44
C VAL A 286 1.05 -12.83 -5.57
N ARG A 287 0.90 -11.63 -6.14
CA ARG A 287 0.31 -10.49 -5.45
C ARG A 287 -1.10 -10.80 -4.96
N GLY A 288 -1.51 -10.10 -3.92
CA GLY A 288 -2.83 -10.14 -3.27
C GLY A 288 -4.05 -9.77 -4.14
N ALA A 289 -3.91 -9.73 -5.46
CA ALA A 289 -4.95 -9.28 -6.41
C ALA A 289 -6.17 -10.21 -6.43
N ALA A 290 -7.32 -9.63 -6.77
CA ALA A 290 -8.59 -10.35 -6.82
C ALA A 290 -8.59 -11.34 -8.02
N PRO A 291 -9.06 -12.60 -7.87
CA PRO A 291 -9.05 -13.58 -8.96
C PRO A 291 -9.79 -13.18 -10.23
N GLU A 292 -10.82 -12.35 -10.10
CA GLU A 292 -11.61 -11.81 -11.21
C GLU A 292 -10.94 -10.60 -11.88
N SER A 293 -9.96 -9.97 -11.25
CA SER A 293 -9.39 -8.70 -11.68
C SER A 293 -8.31 -8.86 -12.76
N ARG A 294 -8.20 -7.82 -13.59
CA ARG A 294 -7.08 -7.61 -14.53
C ARG A 294 -6.38 -6.29 -14.18
N THR A 295 -5.24 -6.05 -14.80
CA THR A 295 -4.51 -4.79 -14.69
C THR A 295 -5.44 -3.61 -15.00
N SER A 296 -5.47 -2.64 -14.10
CA SER A 296 -6.27 -1.42 -14.17
C SER A 296 -5.64 -0.35 -13.27
N ASP A 297 -6.26 0.83 -13.19
CA ASP A 297 -5.85 1.88 -12.24
C ASP A 297 -5.98 1.48 -10.76
N VAL A 298 -6.74 0.40 -10.47
CA VAL A 298 -7.04 -0.05 -9.10
C VAL A 298 -6.33 -1.36 -8.76
N HIS A 299 -6.40 -2.33 -9.67
CA HIS A 299 -5.90 -3.69 -9.48
C HIS A 299 -4.66 -3.95 -10.31
N TYR A 300 -3.69 -4.63 -9.70
CA TYR A 300 -2.45 -5.03 -10.36
C TYR A 300 -2.10 -6.49 -10.03
N PRO A 301 -2.64 -7.47 -10.79
CA PRO A 301 -2.22 -8.85 -10.66
C PRO A 301 -0.76 -9.00 -11.09
N GLY A 302 0.06 -9.53 -10.19
CA GLY A 302 1.47 -9.79 -10.46
C GLY A 302 1.86 -11.18 -10.01
N THR A 303 2.55 -11.93 -10.87
CA THR A 303 3.22 -13.19 -10.52
C THR A 303 4.70 -13.03 -10.85
N TYR A 304 5.59 -13.19 -9.88
CA TYR A 304 7.03 -12.98 -10.07
C TYR A 304 7.81 -14.24 -9.73
N LEU A 305 8.79 -14.57 -10.58
CA LEU A 305 9.67 -15.73 -10.43
C LEU A 305 11.07 -15.24 -10.06
N ALA A 306 11.65 -15.82 -9.00
CA ALA A 306 12.97 -15.43 -8.53
C ALA A 306 14.04 -15.64 -9.62
N GLY A 307 14.75 -14.57 -9.98
CA GLY A 307 15.83 -14.62 -10.96
C GLY A 307 15.39 -14.63 -12.43
N VAL A 308 14.11 -14.35 -12.73
CA VAL A 308 13.62 -14.22 -14.11
C VAL A 308 13.57 -12.74 -14.49
N TYR A 309 14.56 -12.32 -15.29
CA TYR A 309 14.69 -10.97 -15.80
C TYR A 309 14.66 -10.97 -17.34
N ASN A 310 14.29 -9.84 -17.92
CA ASN A 310 14.29 -9.62 -19.36
C ASN A 310 14.59 -8.15 -19.68
N ARG A 311 15.34 -7.90 -20.75
CA ARG A 311 15.68 -6.55 -21.20
C ARG A 311 14.75 -6.06 -22.29
N LEU A 312 14.40 -4.78 -22.24
CA LEU A 312 13.65 -4.09 -23.28
C LEU A 312 14.36 -2.79 -23.64
N VAL A 313 14.16 -2.33 -24.87
CA VAL A 313 14.71 -1.08 -25.38
C VAL A 313 13.61 -0.03 -25.46
N SER A 314 13.84 1.10 -24.80
CA SER A 314 12.96 2.28 -24.77
C SER A 314 13.65 3.48 -25.42
N ARG A 315 12.88 4.43 -25.95
CA ARG A 315 13.45 5.68 -26.50
C ARG A 315 13.24 6.85 -25.54
N VAL A 316 14.27 7.22 -24.80
CA VAL A 316 14.25 8.30 -23.80
C VAL A 316 15.08 9.48 -24.30
N GLN A 317 14.50 10.68 -24.36
CA GLN A 317 15.15 11.89 -24.90
C GLN A 317 15.79 11.69 -26.29
N GLY A 318 15.19 10.84 -27.12
CA GLY A 318 15.69 10.54 -28.47
C GLY A 318 16.85 9.53 -28.53
N GLN A 319 17.31 9.02 -27.37
CA GLN A 319 18.32 7.97 -27.25
C GLN A 319 17.65 6.63 -26.91
N ASP A 320 18.22 5.55 -27.44
CA ASP A 320 17.81 4.21 -27.05
C ASP A 320 18.45 3.87 -25.69
N VAL A 321 17.61 3.44 -24.75
CA VAL A 321 17.98 3.01 -23.41
C VAL A 321 17.48 1.58 -23.27
N GLU A 322 18.41 0.67 -22.98
CA GLU A 322 18.09 -0.71 -22.64
C GLU A 322 17.99 -0.81 -21.12
N ASP A 323 16.90 -1.41 -20.64
CA ASP A 323 16.58 -1.54 -19.23
C ASP A 323 16.21 -3.00 -18.93
N GLU A 324 16.84 -3.59 -17.91
CA GLU A 324 16.44 -4.90 -17.38
C GLU A 324 15.33 -4.75 -16.33
N HIS A 325 14.36 -5.65 -16.37
CA HIS A 325 13.31 -5.75 -15.35
C HIS A 325 13.06 -7.21 -14.97
N MET A 326 12.71 -7.43 -13.70
CA MET A 326 12.06 -8.66 -13.27
C MET A 326 10.71 -8.78 -13.99
N VAL A 327 10.43 -9.94 -14.56
CA VAL A 327 9.27 -10.13 -15.44
C VAL A 327 8.03 -10.48 -14.62
N ASN A 328 6.92 -9.77 -14.86
CA ASN A 328 5.59 -10.21 -14.45
C ASN A 328 5.18 -11.41 -15.33
N ALA A 329 5.06 -12.59 -14.73
CA ALA A 329 4.73 -13.86 -15.37
C ALA A 329 3.20 -13.99 -15.59
N PRO A 330 2.74 -14.96 -16.42
CA PRO A 330 1.31 -15.12 -16.71
C PRO A 330 0.44 -15.20 -15.46
N ASN A 331 -0.64 -14.42 -15.43
CA ASN A 331 -1.53 -14.37 -14.27
C ASN A 331 -2.46 -15.60 -14.28
N TRP A 332 -2.19 -16.55 -13.39
CA TRP A 332 -2.98 -17.76 -13.24
C TRP A 332 -4.27 -17.56 -12.42
N LEU A 333 -4.42 -16.45 -11.70
CA LEU A 333 -5.52 -16.23 -10.75
C LEU A 333 -6.90 -16.15 -11.40
N VAL A 334 -6.96 -15.90 -12.72
CA VAL A 334 -8.18 -15.63 -13.50
C VAL A 334 -9.31 -16.62 -13.21
N LEU A 335 -10.23 -16.22 -12.33
CA LEU A 335 -11.49 -16.88 -12.07
C LEU A 335 -12.58 -15.80 -11.95
N ASP A 336 -13.50 -15.80 -12.89
CA ASP A 336 -14.53 -14.77 -13.01
C ASP A 336 -15.90 -15.43 -13.14
N VAL A 337 -16.94 -14.72 -12.72
CA VAL A 337 -18.30 -15.25 -12.60
C VAL A 337 -19.30 -14.28 -13.21
N ARG A 338 -20.40 -14.82 -13.72
CA ARG A 338 -21.48 -14.06 -14.33
C ARG A 338 -22.81 -14.76 -14.11
N LEU A 339 -23.82 -14.01 -13.72
CA LEU A 339 -25.19 -14.50 -13.62
C LEU A 339 -25.91 -14.36 -14.98
N ASP A 340 -26.93 -15.18 -15.21
CA ASP A 340 -27.78 -15.06 -16.39
C ASP A 340 -28.28 -13.61 -16.59
N GLY A 341 -28.09 -13.08 -17.80
CA GLY A 341 -28.52 -11.72 -18.16
C GLY A 341 -27.64 -10.59 -17.60
N THR A 342 -26.52 -10.90 -16.96
CA THR A 342 -25.53 -9.90 -16.49
C THR A 342 -24.26 -9.90 -17.33
N GLU A 343 -23.45 -8.86 -17.21
CA GLU A 343 -22.06 -8.84 -17.67
C GLU A 343 -21.14 -9.59 -16.69
N TRP A 344 -19.90 -9.88 -17.10
CA TRP A 344 -18.91 -10.46 -16.17
C TRP A 344 -18.70 -9.57 -14.94
N TRP A 345 -18.45 -10.18 -13.78
CA TRP A 345 -18.15 -9.42 -12.56
C TRP A 345 -16.96 -8.49 -12.76
N SER A 346 -15.88 -8.98 -13.38
CA SER A 346 -14.71 -8.17 -13.76
C SER A 346 -15.01 -6.95 -14.63
N ARG A 347 -16.16 -6.92 -15.31
CA ARG A 347 -16.65 -5.83 -16.17
C ARG A 347 -17.80 -5.04 -15.54
N GLY A 348 -17.99 -5.16 -14.22
CA GLY A 348 -19.00 -4.42 -13.46
C GLY A 348 -20.41 -5.01 -13.52
N GLY A 349 -20.57 -6.26 -13.99
CA GLY A 349 -21.87 -6.91 -14.03
C GLY A 349 -22.44 -7.29 -12.66
N LEU A 350 -21.59 -7.32 -11.62
CA LEU A 350 -21.97 -7.52 -10.22
C LEU A 350 -21.34 -6.43 -9.36
N LYS A 351 -22.10 -5.91 -8.40
CA LYS A 351 -21.66 -4.91 -7.42
C LYS A 351 -21.19 -5.61 -6.15
N ILE A 352 -20.04 -5.20 -5.63
CA ILE A 352 -19.58 -5.60 -4.30
C ILE A 352 -20.41 -4.86 -3.24
N LEU A 353 -21.13 -5.61 -2.41
CA LEU A 353 -21.83 -5.08 -1.23
C LEU A 353 -20.98 -5.16 0.03
N ARG A 354 -20.18 -6.22 0.15
CA ARG A 354 -19.27 -6.43 1.27
C ARG A 354 -18.06 -7.18 0.78
N GLU A 355 -16.90 -6.82 1.30
CA GLU A 355 -15.68 -7.60 1.16
C GLU A 355 -15.00 -7.72 2.53
N ARG A 356 -14.38 -8.88 2.78
CA ARG A 356 -13.44 -9.08 3.87
C ARG A 356 -12.26 -9.89 3.34
N ARG A 357 -11.03 -9.42 3.58
CA ARG A 357 -9.79 -10.08 3.18
C ARG A 357 -8.93 -10.35 4.40
N VAL A 358 -8.35 -11.54 4.49
CA VAL A 358 -7.49 -11.95 5.60
C VAL A 358 -6.24 -12.62 5.07
N LEU A 359 -5.09 -12.01 5.32
CA LEU A 359 -3.82 -12.72 5.24
C LEU A 359 -3.56 -13.36 6.60
N ASP A 360 -3.62 -14.70 6.67
CA ASP A 360 -3.22 -15.46 7.85
C ASP A 360 -1.74 -15.85 7.71
N MET A 361 -0.87 -15.09 8.35
CA MET A 361 0.59 -15.28 8.24
C MET A 361 1.07 -16.53 8.98
N SER A 362 0.29 -17.04 9.94
CA SER A 362 0.61 -18.29 10.64
C SER A 362 0.43 -19.51 9.73
N ARG A 363 -0.44 -19.40 8.72
CA ARG A 363 -0.76 -20.44 7.75
C ARG A 363 -0.28 -20.12 6.33
N ALA A 364 0.23 -18.91 6.09
CA ALA A 364 0.56 -18.37 4.77
C ALA A 364 -0.56 -18.50 3.72
N THR A 365 -1.80 -18.24 4.16
CA THR A 365 -3.00 -18.26 3.32
C THR A 365 -3.59 -16.86 3.15
N LEU A 366 -4.24 -16.62 2.02
CA LEU A 366 -5.10 -15.46 1.79
C LEU A 366 -6.54 -15.93 1.62
N GLU A 367 -7.41 -15.43 2.48
CA GLU A 367 -8.84 -15.69 2.49
C GLU A 367 -9.60 -14.41 2.09
N ARG A 368 -10.66 -14.54 1.31
CA ARG A 368 -11.51 -13.43 0.88
C ARG A 368 -12.97 -13.85 0.87
N GLU A 369 -13.82 -13.06 1.51
CA GLU A 369 -15.27 -13.24 1.53
C GLU A 369 -15.91 -12.03 0.86
N VAL A 370 -16.78 -12.27 -0.12
CA VAL A 370 -17.44 -11.22 -0.90
C VAL A 370 -18.92 -11.50 -0.98
N LEU A 371 -19.72 -10.47 -0.78
CA LEU A 371 -21.15 -10.49 -1.09
C LEU A 371 -21.39 -9.62 -2.32
N LEU A 372 -21.94 -10.24 -3.36
CA LEU A 372 -22.23 -9.61 -4.65
C LEU A 372 -23.72 -9.43 -4.85
N GLU A 373 -24.09 -8.33 -5.50
CA GLU A 373 -25.46 -8.04 -5.94
C GLU A 373 -25.49 -7.76 -7.44
N SER A 374 -26.42 -8.41 -8.15
CA SER A 374 -26.69 -8.15 -9.56
C SER A 374 -27.66 -6.98 -9.76
N PRO A 375 -27.76 -6.41 -10.98
CA PRO A 375 -28.69 -5.31 -11.27
C PRO A 375 -30.17 -5.63 -10.99
N ASP A 376 -30.55 -6.91 -11.04
CA ASP A 376 -31.90 -7.40 -10.71
C ASP A 376 -32.07 -7.80 -9.23
N GLY A 377 -31.07 -7.54 -8.38
CA GLY A 377 -31.13 -7.70 -6.92
C GLY A 377 -30.84 -9.12 -6.40
N ARG A 378 -30.33 -10.03 -7.24
CA ARG A 378 -29.90 -11.36 -6.79
C ARG A 378 -28.59 -11.25 -6.01
N LEU A 379 -28.52 -11.95 -4.89
CA LEU A 379 -27.36 -11.96 -4.01
C LEU A 379 -26.53 -13.23 -4.19
N LEU A 380 -25.24 -13.08 -4.44
CA LEU A 380 -24.29 -14.19 -4.56
C LEU A 380 -23.20 -14.02 -3.51
N ALA A 381 -23.09 -14.98 -2.58
CA ALA A 381 -21.96 -15.06 -1.66
C ALA A 381 -20.81 -15.84 -2.30
N LEU A 382 -19.60 -15.33 -2.13
CA LEU A 382 -18.38 -15.90 -2.67
C LEU A 382 -17.31 -15.94 -1.58
N ALA A 383 -16.73 -17.12 -1.34
CA ALA A 383 -15.62 -17.31 -0.41
C ALA A 383 -14.41 -17.90 -1.15
N GLN A 384 -13.26 -17.25 -1.06
CA GLN A 384 -12.01 -17.62 -1.69
C GLN A 384 -10.95 -17.93 -0.63
N SER A 385 -10.15 -18.97 -0.86
CA SER A 385 -8.96 -19.29 -0.06
C SER A 385 -7.85 -19.72 -0.99
N ARG A 386 -6.65 -19.17 -0.83
CA ARG A 386 -5.50 -19.53 -1.66
C ARG A 386 -4.19 -19.56 -0.90
N PHE A 387 -3.22 -20.27 -1.49
CA PHE A 387 -1.83 -20.33 -1.03
C PHE A 387 -0.87 -20.61 -2.19
N VAL A 388 0.39 -20.23 -1.99
CA VAL A 388 1.53 -20.66 -2.80
C VAL A 388 2.25 -21.74 -2.00
N SER A 389 2.39 -22.95 -2.53
CA SER A 389 2.81 -24.11 -1.74
C SER A 389 4.25 -23.97 -1.26
N MET A 390 4.47 -24.07 0.05
CA MET A 390 5.81 -24.17 0.62
C MET A 390 6.34 -25.62 0.53
N ALA A 391 5.44 -26.61 0.36
CA ALA A 391 5.81 -28.01 0.18
C ALA A 391 6.29 -28.33 -1.24
N GLN A 392 5.73 -27.68 -2.26
CA GLN A 392 6.09 -27.86 -3.66
C GLN A 392 6.32 -26.49 -4.33
N PRO A 393 7.55 -26.13 -4.74
CA PRO A 393 7.89 -24.76 -5.14
C PRO A 393 7.11 -24.25 -6.35
N HIS A 394 6.71 -25.14 -7.25
CA HIS A 394 6.01 -24.79 -8.48
C HIS A 394 4.48 -24.72 -8.33
N LEU A 395 3.92 -25.12 -7.18
CA LEU A 395 2.48 -25.38 -7.02
C LEU A 395 1.75 -24.22 -6.33
N MET A 396 0.57 -23.89 -6.85
CA MET A 396 -0.35 -22.91 -6.27
C MET A 396 -1.78 -23.44 -6.29
N ALA A 397 -2.61 -23.03 -5.32
CA ALA A 397 -4.00 -23.47 -5.26
C ALA A 397 -4.94 -22.32 -4.85
N LEU A 398 -6.14 -22.30 -5.43
CA LEU A 398 -7.23 -21.38 -5.15
C LEU A 398 -8.53 -22.19 -5.05
N LYS A 399 -9.22 -22.10 -3.92
CA LYS A 399 -10.57 -22.62 -3.71
C LYS A 399 -11.55 -21.46 -3.71
N THR A 400 -12.62 -21.57 -4.48
CA THR A 400 -13.72 -20.60 -4.52
C THR A 400 -15.03 -21.32 -4.27
N THR A 401 -15.80 -20.86 -3.29
CA THR A 401 -17.14 -21.36 -2.98
C THR A 401 -18.16 -20.32 -3.39
N LEU A 402 -19.13 -20.72 -4.21
CA LEU A 402 -20.24 -19.89 -4.68
C LEU A 402 -21.52 -20.34 -3.97
N THR A 403 -22.31 -19.40 -3.46
CA THR A 403 -23.58 -19.70 -2.81
C THR A 403 -24.64 -18.66 -3.18
N ALA A 404 -25.68 -19.12 -3.88
CA ALA A 404 -26.85 -18.28 -4.17
C ALA A 404 -27.65 -18.04 -2.89
N LEU A 405 -28.09 -16.80 -2.66
CA LEU A 405 -28.83 -16.41 -1.47
C LEU A 405 -30.25 -15.94 -1.84
N GLY A 406 -31.23 -16.81 -1.60
CA GLY A 406 -32.66 -16.56 -1.88
C GLY A 406 -33.07 -16.80 -3.33
N TRP A 407 -32.26 -17.50 -4.13
CA TRP A 407 -32.57 -17.83 -5.52
C TRP A 407 -31.87 -19.10 -6.00
N SER A 408 -32.33 -19.65 -7.12
CA SER A 408 -31.69 -20.78 -7.83
C SER A 408 -31.68 -20.48 -9.32
N GLY A 409 -30.66 -20.95 -10.03
CA GLY A 409 -30.51 -20.69 -11.47
C GLY A 409 -29.09 -20.88 -11.97
N SER A 410 -28.86 -20.49 -13.23
CA SER A 410 -27.57 -20.67 -13.90
C SER A 410 -26.56 -19.59 -13.50
N VAL A 411 -25.31 -20.03 -13.32
CA VAL A 411 -24.13 -19.17 -13.23
C VAL A 411 -23.10 -19.68 -14.23
N VAL A 412 -22.48 -18.75 -14.96
CA VAL A 412 -21.34 -19.08 -15.81
C VAL A 412 -20.08 -18.67 -15.08
N ILE A 413 -19.13 -19.60 -14.98
CA ILE A 413 -17.78 -19.31 -14.50
C ILE A 413 -16.78 -19.43 -15.63
N ARG A 414 -15.68 -18.68 -15.57
CA ARG A 414 -14.50 -18.92 -16.40
C ARG A 414 -13.25 -19.01 -15.54
N SER A 415 -12.39 -19.99 -15.85
CA SER A 415 -11.10 -20.23 -15.17
C SER A 415 -10.00 -20.28 -16.22
N GLY A 416 -8.94 -19.48 -16.05
CA GLY A 416 -7.95 -19.29 -17.10
C GLY A 416 -6.59 -18.77 -16.66
N VAL A 417 -5.79 -18.37 -17.64
CA VAL A 417 -4.47 -17.75 -17.47
C VAL A 417 -4.40 -16.55 -18.39
N ASP A 418 -4.11 -15.37 -17.84
CA ASP A 418 -3.82 -14.17 -18.62
C ASP A 418 -2.36 -14.22 -19.07
N CYS A 419 -2.15 -14.24 -20.39
CA CYS A 419 -0.83 -14.34 -21.01
C CYS A 419 -0.29 -12.98 -21.47
N ASP A 420 -1.14 -11.95 -21.50
CA ASP A 420 -0.81 -10.63 -22.03
C ASP A 420 -0.51 -9.63 -20.92
N ILE A 421 0.06 -10.15 -19.82
CA ILE A 421 0.46 -9.33 -18.69
C ILE A 421 1.70 -8.49 -19.05
N THR A 422 1.72 -7.29 -18.50
CA THR A 422 2.73 -6.25 -18.69
C THR A 422 3.34 -5.84 -17.35
N ASN A 423 4.50 -5.17 -17.40
CA ASN A 423 5.14 -4.53 -16.25
C ASN A 423 4.70 -3.06 -16.14
N GLU A 424 3.59 -2.80 -15.46
CA GLU A 424 3.02 -1.44 -15.29
C GLU A 424 2.83 -1.06 -13.81
N ASN A 425 3.42 -1.81 -12.87
CA ASN A 425 3.22 -1.58 -11.43
C ASN A 425 3.85 -0.28 -10.94
N VAL A 426 4.83 0.25 -11.67
CA VAL A 426 5.61 1.42 -11.31
C VAL A 426 5.24 2.58 -12.25
N PRO A 427 4.44 3.56 -11.78
CA PRO A 427 3.99 4.67 -12.63
C PRO A 427 5.13 5.50 -13.25
N GLU A 428 6.29 5.56 -12.60
CA GLU A 428 7.47 6.26 -13.11
C GLU A 428 8.07 5.60 -14.37
N ASP A 429 7.85 4.29 -14.55
CA ASP A 429 8.32 3.52 -15.70
C ASP A 429 7.28 3.49 -16.84
N ALA A 430 6.13 4.15 -16.70
CA ALA A 430 5.03 4.11 -17.70
C ALA A 430 5.42 4.59 -19.11
N LEU A 431 6.52 5.35 -19.23
CA LEU A 431 7.05 5.82 -20.52
C LEU A 431 8.07 4.85 -21.16
N LEU A 432 8.39 3.74 -20.47
CA LEU A 432 9.31 2.71 -20.93
C LEU A 432 8.54 1.55 -21.57
N ALA A 433 9.24 0.76 -22.37
CA ALA A 433 8.74 -0.52 -22.85
C ALA A 433 8.52 -1.48 -21.68
N HIS A 434 7.37 -2.14 -21.66
CA HIS A 434 6.89 -2.94 -20.52
C HIS A 434 6.31 -4.31 -20.91
N HIS A 435 6.36 -4.68 -22.19
CA HIS A 435 5.87 -5.97 -22.68
C HIS A 435 7.02 -6.96 -22.82
N HIS A 436 7.19 -7.83 -21.82
CA HIS A 436 8.34 -8.74 -21.72
C HIS A 436 8.08 -10.14 -22.26
N LEU A 437 6.82 -10.53 -22.49
CA LEU A 437 6.44 -11.90 -22.80
C LEU A 437 5.93 -12.05 -24.23
N VAL A 438 6.33 -13.13 -24.89
CA VAL A 438 5.79 -13.58 -26.17
C VAL A 438 5.03 -14.88 -25.92
N ARG A 439 3.76 -14.93 -26.30
CA ARG A 439 2.95 -16.14 -26.18
C ARG A 439 3.37 -17.19 -27.21
N LEU A 440 3.67 -18.41 -26.75
CA LEU A 440 4.02 -19.54 -27.61
C LEU A 440 2.78 -20.35 -28.00
N GLY A 441 1.83 -20.52 -27.09
CA GLY A 441 0.56 -21.18 -27.37
C GLY A 441 -0.05 -21.93 -26.19
N VAL A 442 -1.09 -22.71 -26.48
CA VAL A 442 -1.76 -23.58 -25.50
C VAL A 442 -1.68 -25.02 -25.98
N SER A 443 -1.09 -25.88 -25.17
CA SER A 443 -0.94 -27.30 -25.43
C SER A 443 -2.05 -28.10 -24.75
N ASP A 444 -2.61 -29.05 -25.49
CA ASP A 444 -3.71 -29.94 -25.08
C ASP A 444 -4.96 -29.22 -24.51
N PRO A 445 -5.54 -28.24 -25.23
CA PRO A 445 -6.68 -27.46 -24.73
C PRO A 445 -7.96 -28.28 -24.49
N ALA A 446 -7.98 -29.57 -24.85
CA ALA A 446 -9.10 -30.50 -24.65
C ALA A 446 -8.89 -31.49 -23.48
N VAL A 447 -7.69 -31.59 -22.89
CA VAL A 447 -7.41 -32.54 -21.79
C VAL A 447 -7.63 -31.88 -20.42
N PRO A 448 -7.78 -32.63 -19.31
CA PRO A 448 -8.08 -32.03 -17.99
C PRO A 448 -7.05 -31.01 -17.49
N ILE A 449 -5.81 -31.07 -17.99
CA ILE A 449 -4.70 -30.19 -17.61
C ILE A 449 -4.13 -29.48 -18.85
N PRO A 450 -4.77 -28.39 -19.33
CA PRO A 450 -4.17 -27.53 -20.34
C PRO A 450 -2.87 -26.90 -19.84
N ILE A 451 -1.96 -26.61 -20.78
CA ILE A 451 -0.71 -25.90 -20.49
C ILE A 451 -0.65 -24.67 -21.37
N VAL A 452 -0.38 -23.52 -20.76
CA VAL A 452 -0.10 -22.26 -21.44
C VAL A 452 1.41 -22.03 -21.41
N GLU A 453 2.02 -21.72 -22.56
CA GLU A 453 3.45 -21.43 -22.67
C GLU A 453 3.69 -20.02 -23.19
N VAL A 454 4.59 -19.31 -22.51
CA VAL A 454 5.14 -18.01 -22.92
C VAL A 454 6.67 -18.07 -22.88
N GLU A 455 7.32 -17.11 -23.52
CA GLU A 455 8.77 -16.93 -23.51
C GLU A 455 9.12 -15.46 -23.32
N THR A 456 10.10 -15.15 -22.49
CA THR A 456 10.62 -13.78 -22.39
C THR A 456 11.24 -13.33 -23.71
N SER A 457 10.95 -12.12 -24.16
CA SER A 457 11.25 -11.64 -25.52
C SER A 457 12.74 -11.54 -25.87
N GLN A 458 13.63 -11.35 -24.88
CA GLN A 458 15.07 -11.20 -25.08
C GLN A 458 15.86 -12.31 -24.39
N SER A 459 15.55 -12.65 -23.14
CA SER A 459 16.31 -13.65 -22.37
C SER A 459 15.93 -15.11 -22.71
N HIS A 460 14.91 -15.33 -23.54
CA HIS A 460 14.42 -16.64 -24.01
C HIS A 460 14.14 -17.67 -22.89
N ILE A 461 13.76 -17.20 -21.70
CA ILE A 461 13.27 -18.03 -20.62
C ILE A 461 11.84 -18.44 -20.95
N ARG A 462 11.63 -19.74 -21.14
CA ARG A 462 10.29 -20.31 -21.33
C ARG A 462 9.62 -20.51 -20.00
N ILE A 463 8.35 -20.16 -19.91
CA ILE A 463 7.52 -20.31 -18.71
C ILE A 463 6.26 -21.07 -19.12
N ALA A 464 6.04 -22.21 -18.48
CA ALA A 464 4.85 -23.03 -18.69
C ALA A 464 3.96 -23.00 -17.45
N THR A 465 2.68 -22.73 -17.66
CA THR A 465 1.64 -22.75 -16.62
C THR A 465 0.65 -23.86 -16.94
N ALA A 466 0.69 -24.94 -16.17
CA ALA A 466 -0.32 -25.98 -16.22
C ALA A 466 -1.46 -25.62 -15.25
N LEU A 467 -2.71 -25.85 -15.66
CA LEU A 467 -3.89 -25.51 -14.86
C LEU A 467 -4.84 -26.72 -14.76
N ARG A 468 -5.29 -27.05 -13.55
CA ARG A 468 -6.38 -28.00 -13.28
C ARG A 468 -7.53 -27.26 -12.59
N THR A 469 -8.75 -27.43 -13.08
CA THR A 469 -9.96 -26.89 -12.46
C THR A 469 -10.94 -28.02 -12.17
N GLU A 470 -11.36 -28.13 -10.92
CA GLU A 470 -12.26 -29.17 -10.42
C GLU A 470 -13.46 -28.49 -9.77
N ILE A 471 -14.68 -28.91 -10.12
CA ILE A 471 -15.92 -28.29 -9.66
C ILE A 471 -16.78 -29.37 -9.02
N SER A 472 -17.29 -29.09 -7.81
CA SER A 472 -18.12 -30.05 -7.08
C SER A 472 -19.38 -30.40 -7.86
N GLY A 473 -19.60 -31.69 -8.13
CA GLY A 473 -20.78 -32.17 -8.86
C GLY A 473 -20.68 -32.08 -10.39
N GLU A 474 -19.57 -31.58 -10.93
CA GLU A 474 -19.32 -31.47 -12.36
C GLU A 474 -18.16 -32.41 -12.79
N THR A 475 -18.27 -32.99 -13.99
CA THR A 475 -17.29 -33.94 -14.55
C THR A 475 -16.69 -33.47 -15.88
N GLY A 476 -17.26 -32.42 -16.47
CA GLY A 476 -16.79 -31.81 -17.70
C GLY A 476 -15.54 -30.96 -17.53
N ASN A 477 -14.72 -30.92 -18.58
CA ASN A 477 -13.49 -30.12 -18.64
C ASN A 477 -13.74 -28.64 -18.99
N GLY A 478 -15.00 -28.23 -19.19
CA GLY A 478 -15.39 -26.89 -19.63
C GLY A 478 -15.12 -26.65 -21.12
N GLU A 479 -15.73 -25.61 -21.66
CA GLU A 479 -15.53 -25.19 -23.05
C GLU A 479 -14.31 -24.25 -23.14
N PRO A 480 -13.29 -24.53 -23.96
CA PRO A 480 -12.15 -23.65 -24.11
C PRO A 480 -12.53 -22.37 -24.86
N GLY A 481 -11.99 -21.25 -24.41
CA GLY A 481 -12.16 -19.94 -25.02
C GLY A 481 -10.90 -19.09 -24.89
N GLU A 482 -10.87 -18.00 -25.66
CA GLU A 482 -9.81 -17.03 -25.61
C GLU A 482 -10.37 -15.63 -25.84
N GLU A 483 -10.00 -14.69 -24.98
CA GLU A 483 -10.44 -13.29 -25.06
C GLU A 483 -9.33 -12.39 -24.53
N GLU A 484 -8.94 -11.36 -25.29
CA GLU A 484 -8.00 -10.30 -24.85
C GLU A 484 -6.70 -10.86 -24.20
N GLY A 485 -6.11 -11.90 -24.78
CA GLY A 485 -4.86 -12.50 -24.27
C GLY A 485 -5.05 -13.52 -23.14
N VAL A 486 -6.28 -13.71 -22.66
CA VAL A 486 -6.63 -14.71 -21.64
C VAL A 486 -7.08 -16.00 -22.32
N TYR A 487 -6.36 -17.10 -22.06
CA TYR A 487 -6.90 -18.44 -22.31
C TYR A 487 -7.75 -18.87 -21.12
N TYR A 488 -8.96 -19.35 -21.35
CA TYR A 488 -9.84 -19.82 -20.29
C TYR A 488 -10.65 -21.04 -20.71
N ARG A 489 -11.28 -21.65 -19.72
CA ARG A 489 -12.40 -22.58 -19.90
C ARG A 489 -13.62 -22.05 -19.19
N SER A 490 -14.80 -22.27 -19.76
CA SER A 490 -16.08 -21.88 -19.17
C SER A 490 -16.94 -23.08 -18.81
N TRP A 491 -17.66 -22.94 -17.71
CA TRP A 491 -18.67 -23.90 -17.26
C TRP A 491 -19.95 -23.15 -16.96
N GLU A 492 -21.06 -23.72 -17.39
CA GLU A 492 -22.39 -23.33 -16.95
C GLU A 492 -22.81 -24.24 -15.79
N LEU A 493 -23.03 -23.64 -14.62
CA LEU A 493 -23.31 -24.35 -13.38
C LEU A 493 -24.71 -23.99 -12.89
N GLN A 494 -25.43 -24.97 -12.37
CA GLN A 494 -26.70 -24.73 -11.71
C GLN A 494 -26.47 -24.52 -10.21
N LEU A 495 -26.89 -23.35 -9.70
CA LEU A 495 -26.91 -23.08 -8.26
C LEU A 495 -28.30 -23.34 -7.70
N THR A 496 -28.34 -24.03 -6.56
CA THR A 496 -29.52 -24.16 -5.71
C THR A 496 -29.40 -23.19 -4.54
N ASP A 497 -30.53 -22.65 -4.07
CA ASP A 497 -30.56 -21.70 -2.95
C ASP A 497 -29.87 -22.29 -1.71
N ALA A 498 -28.95 -21.52 -1.13
CA ALA A 498 -28.15 -21.87 0.05
C ALA A 498 -27.25 -23.12 -0.08
N GLU A 499 -27.18 -23.77 -1.23
CA GLU A 499 -26.28 -24.89 -1.49
C GLU A 499 -24.97 -24.40 -2.13
N PRO A 500 -23.81 -24.68 -1.51
CA PRO A 500 -22.54 -24.20 -2.04
C PRO A 500 -22.03 -25.05 -3.21
N VAL A 501 -21.53 -24.40 -4.25
CA VAL A 501 -20.70 -25.02 -5.30
C VAL A 501 -19.24 -24.63 -5.09
N VAL A 502 -18.34 -25.62 -5.07
CA VAL A 502 -16.91 -25.43 -4.82
C VAL A 502 -16.14 -25.60 -6.13
N VAL A 503 -15.36 -24.60 -6.49
CA VAL A 503 -14.42 -24.57 -7.61
C VAL A 503 -13.00 -24.58 -7.05
N THR A 504 -12.25 -25.65 -7.28
CA THR A 504 -10.84 -25.76 -6.91
C THR A 504 -9.98 -25.61 -8.14
N ARG A 505 -9.06 -24.65 -8.11
CA ARG A 505 -8.06 -24.40 -9.16
C ARG A 505 -6.69 -24.71 -8.60
N THR A 506 -5.94 -25.56 -9.28
CA THR A 506 -4.54 -25.85 -8.95
C THR A 506 -3.69 -25.52 -10.17
N ALA A 507 -2.64 -24.73 -9.98
CA ALA A 507 -1.72 -24.34 -11.04
C ALA A 507 -0.30 -24.80 -10.70
N ALA A 508 0.45 -25.19 -11.73
CA ALA A 508 1.89 -25.41 -11.62
C ALA A 508 2.62 -24.53 -12.64
N MET A 509 3.58 -23.75 -12.17
CA MET A 509 4.40 -22.88 -13.02
C MET A 509 5.86 -23.35 -12.98
N VAL A 510 6.42 -23.64 -14.14
CA VAL A 510 7.81 -24.12 -14.29
C VAL A 510 8.50 -23.33 -15.41
N THR A 511 9.79 -23.12 -15.29
CA THR A 511 10.60 -22.36 -16.25
C THR A 511 11.68 -23.23 -16.91
N SER A 512 12.28 -22.73 -17.99
CA SER A 512 13.47 -23.36 -18.59
C SER A 512 14.74 -23.24 -17.74
N ARG A 513 14.70 -22.49 -16.62
CA ARG A 513 15.81 -22.39 -15.65
C ARG A 513 15.78 -23.52 -14.62
N ASP A 514 14.67 -24.23 -14.49
CA ASP A 514 14.54 -25.35 -13.56
C ASP A 514 15.47 -26.51 -13.95
N ARG A 515 16.05 -27.16 -12.94
CA ARG A 515 16.97 -28.28 -13.15
C ARG A 515 16.20 -29.59 -13.31
N ALA A 516 16.81 -30.54 -14.03
CA ALA A 516 16.27 -31.89 -14.21
C ALA A 516 14.86 -31.95 -14.85
N VAL A 517 14.52 -30.97 -15.69
CA VAL A 517 13.29 -30.99 -16.50
C VAL A 517 13.61 -31.21 -17.98
N SER A 518 12.80 -32.01 -18.68
CA SER A 518 12.94 -32.18 -20.14
C SER A 518 12.38 -30.98 -20.91
N SER A 519 11.28 -30.42 -20.43
CA SER A 519 10.71 -29.17 -20.89
C SER A 519 9.85 -28.58 -19.77
N PRO A 520 9.67 -27.24 -19.72
CA PRO A 520 8.80 -26.62 -18.71
C PRO A 520 7.37 -27.17 -18.74
N ALA A 521 6.80 -27.38 -19.94
CA ALA A 521 5.46 -27.93 -20.11
C ALA A 521 5.29 -29.34 -19.50
N LEU A 522 6.20 -30.26 -19.81
CA LEU A 522 6.12 -31.63 -19.28
C LEU A 522 6.29 -31.66 -17.76
N ALA A 523 7.17 -30.81 -17.22
CA ALA A 523 7.39 -30.67 -15.79
C ALA A 523 6.17 -30.07 -15.07
N ALA A 524 5.60 -28.98 -15.57
CA ALA A 524 4.40 -28.36 -14.99
C ALA A 524 3.23 -29.35 -14.94
N ARG A 525 3.02 -30.13 -16.02
CA ARG A 525 2.02 -31.20 -16.01
C ARG A 525 2.36 -32.33 -15.05
N HIS A 526 3.63 -32.68 -14.89
CA HIS A 526 4.04 -33.71 -13.95
C HIS A 526 3.75 -33.31 -12.50
N VAL A 527 4.02 -32.05 -12.13
CA VAL A 527 3.67 -31.49 -10.82
C VAL A 527 2.19 -31.69 -10.54
N LEU A 528 1.30 -31.23 -11.44
CA LEU A 528 -0.15 -31.39 -11.21
C LEU A 528 -0.61 -32.87 -11.19
N ARG A 529 -0.02 -33.75 -12.01
CA ARG A 529 -0.38 -35.18 -12.00
C ARG A 529 -0.02 -35.91 -10.71
N THR A 530 1.00 -35.43 -9.99
CA THR A 530 1.54 -36.10 -8.80
C THR A 530 1.16 -35.42 -7.50
N ALA A 531 0.79 -34.14 -7.54
CA ALA A 531 0.27 -33.42 -6.40
C ALA A 531 -1.03 -34.05 -5.85
N GLY A 532 -1.32 -33.75 -4.58
CA GLY A 532 -2.59 -34.09 -3.94
C GLY A 532 -3.80 -33.73 -4.81
N GLN A 533 -4.88 -34.50 -4.64
CA GLN A 533 -6.06 -34.37 -5.49
C GLN A 533 -7.08 -33.37 -4.92
N THR A 534 -7.03 -33.07 -3.62
CA THR A 534 -7.96 -32.12 -2.99
C THR A 534 -7.24 -30.89 -2.45
N PHE A 535 -7.96 -29.77 -2.37
CA PHE A 535 -7.45 -28.52 -1.80
C PHE A 535 -6.94 -28.72 -0.36
N GLU A 536 -7.69 -29.48 0.44
CA GLU A 536 -7.38 -29.72 1.86
C GLU A 536 -6.09 -30.53 2.04
N GLN A 537 -5.82 -31.50 1.16
CA GLN A 537 -4.55 -32.25 1.17
C GLN A 537 -3.37 -31.32 0.85
N LEU A 538 -3.50 -30.53 -0.22
CA LEU A 538 -2.45 -29.60 -0.63
C LEU A 538 -2.20 -28.52 0.43
N LEU A 539 -3.26 -28.04 1.09
CA LEU A 539 -3.17 -27.07 2.17
C LEU A 539 -2.47 -27.65 3.40
N SER A 540 -2.82 -28.88 3.80
CA SER A 540 -2.15 -29.55 4.92
C SER A 540 -0.65 -29.72 4.67
N GLU A 541 -0.26 -30.14 3.47
CA GLU A 541 1.16 -30.25 3.08
C GLU A 541 1.87 -28.89 3.14
N HIS A 542 1.21 -27.84 2.62
CA HIS A 542 1.72 -26.47 2.68
C HIS A 542 1.88 -25.97 4.12
N GLU A 543 0.87 -26.12 4.98
CA GLU A 543 0.89 -25.68 6.37
C GLU A 543 1.95 -26.41 7.18
N ASP A 544 2.15 -27.70 6.94
CA ASP A 544 3.23 -28.49 7.56
C ASP A 544 4.61 -27.94 7.18
N ALA A 545 4.83 -27.64 5.89
CA ALA A 545 6.10 -27.08 5.42
C ALA A 545 6.31 -25.64 5.92
N TRP A 546 5.27 -24.82 5.88
CA TRP A 546 5.28 -23.44 6.36
C TRP A 546 5.51 -23.36 7.87
N GLY A 547 4.80 -24.15 8.67
CA GLY A 547 4.93 -24.18 10.12
C GLY A 547 6.35 -24.56 10.57
N ARG A 548 6.99 -25.53 9.89
CA ARG A 548 8.40 -25.85 10.12
C ARG A 548 9.32 -24.65 9.84
N LEU A 549 9.12 -23.97 8.71
CA LEU A 549 9.91 -22.80 8.35
C LEU A 549 9.69 -21.64 9.34
N LEU A 550 8.44 -21.29 9.60
CA LEU A 550 8.05 -20.19 10.48
C LEU A 550 8.57 -20.39 11.91
N SER A 551 8.56 -21.63 12.42
CA SER A 551 9.08 -21.93 13.77
C SER A 551 10.55 -21.56 13.97
N LEU A 552 11.34 -21.49 12.88
CA LEU A 552 12.74 -21.09 12.93
C LEU A 552 12.92 -19.57 13.08
N PHE A 553 11.88 -18.77 12.81
CA PHE A 553 11.95 -17.30 12.73
C PHE A 553 10.90 -16.58 13.56
N ALA A 554 9.91 -17.28 14.13
CA ALA A 554 8.92 -16.68 15.02
C ALA A 554 9.63 -16.04 16.22
N ILE A 555 9.28 -14.78 16.49
CA ILE A 555 9.82 -13.97 17.57
C ILE A 555 8.64 -13.39 18.34
N ASP A 556 8.57 -13.69 19.64
CA ASP A 556 7.59 -13.08 20.54
C ASP A 556 8.20 -11.88 21.26
N ILE A 557 7.46 -10.79 21.32
CA ILE A 557 7.85 -9.57 22.03
C ILE A 557 6.76 -9.15 23.02
N ASP A 558 7.17 -8.59 24.16
CA ASP A 558 6.25 -7.98 25.12
C ASP A 558 5.81 -6.61 24.60
N GLY A 559 4.73 -6.60 23.80
CA GLY A 559 4.20 -5.42 23.13
C GLY A 559 2.72 -5.56 22.78
N SER A 560 2.11 -4.52 22.22
CA SER A 560 0.71 -4.59 21.79
C SER A 560 0.54 -5.58 20.62
N PRO A 561 -0.66 -6.17 20.42
CA PRO A 561 -0.94 -7.05 19.29
C PRO A 561 -0.56 -6.45 17.93
N GLN A 562 -0.67 -5.12 17.78
CA GLN A 562 -0.28 -4.40 16.58
C GLN A 562 1.24 -4.43 16.33
N VAL A 563 2.05 -4.26 17.39
CA VAL A 563 3.52 -4.33 17.24
C VAL A 563 3.95 -5.75 16.88
N GLN A 564 3.35 -6.76 17.52
CA GLN A 564 3.57 -8.16 17.18
C GLN A 564 3.15 -8.48 15.74
N LEU A 565 2.00 -7.96 15.28
CA LEU A 565 1.53 -8.09 13.91
C LEU A 565 2.53 -7.55 12.89
N ILE A 566 3.06 -6.35 13.12
CA ILE A 566 4.05 -5.72 12.22
C ILE A 566 5.34 -6.57 12.15
N LEU A 567 5.82 -7.07 13.29
CA LEU A 567 6.98 -7.96 13.33
C LEU A 567 6.72 -9.25 12.55
N ASN A 568 5.57 -9.88 12.78
CA ASN A 568 5.17 -11.10 12.08
C ASN A 568 5.03 -10.87 10.58
N LEU A 569 4.55 -9.69 10.15
CA LEU A 569 4.47 -9.30 8.74
C LEU A 569 5.86 -9.16 8.09
N HIS A 570 6.83 -8.58 8.79
CA HIS A 570 8.21 -8.52 8.29
C HIS A 570 8.83 -9.92 8.15
N VAL A 571 8.66 -10.79 9.16
CA VAL A 571 9.15 -12.17 9.11
C VAL A 571 8.46 -12.95 7.99
N PHE A 572 7.14 -12.81 7.87
CA PHE A 572 6.35 -13.41 6.80
C PHE A 572 6.90 -13.04 5.42
N HIS A 573 6.99 -11.75 5.08
CA HIS A 573 7.46 -11.31 3.77
C HIS A 573 8.91 -11.71 3.47
N LEU A 574 9.77 -11.76 4.49
CA LEU A 574 11.12 -12.29 4.36
C LEU A 574 11.09 -13.76 3.90
N LEU A 575 10.32 -14.61 4.57
CA LEU A 575 10.25 -16.05 4.29
C LEU A 575 9.53 -16.38 2.98
N GLN A 576 8.61 -15.51 2.53
CA GLN A 576 7.96 -15.63 1.22
C GLN A 576 8.92 -15.28 0.08
N THR A 577 9.92 -14.44 0.33
CA THR A 577 10.95 -14.02 -0.65
C THR A 577 12.17 -14.95 -0.64
N LEU A 578 12.63 -15.34 0.55
CA LEU A 578 13.86 -16.10 0.78
C LEU A 578 13.53 -17.31 1.65
N SER A 579 13.29 -18.43 0.98
CA SER A 579 12.89 -19.69 1.60
C SER A 579 13.95 -20.77 1.36
N PRO A 580 13.78 -22.01 1.88
CA PRO A 580 14.63 -23.13 1.52
C PRO A 580 14.74 -23.36 0.00
N HIS A 581 13.69 -23.07 -0.77
CA HIS A 581 13.70 -23.22 -2.23
C HIS A 581 14.68 -22.26 -2.91
N THR A 582 14.93 -21.09 -2.33
CA THR A 582 15.91 -20.11 -2.82
C THR A 582 17.34 -20.66 -2.80
N ALA A 583 17.64 -21.65 -1.94
CA ALA A 583 18.98 -22.25 -1.86
C ALA A 583 19.43 -22.92 -3.17
N GLU A 584 18.49 -23.31 -4.04
CA GLU A 584 18.77 -23.96 -5.32
C GLU A 584 18.74 -23.01 -6.52
N LEU A 585 18.30 -21.76 -6.29
CA LEU A 585 18.10 -20.77 -7.34
C LEU A 585 19.31 -19.86 -7.50
N ASP A 586 19.49 -19.36 -8.73
CA ASP A 586 20.37 -18.23 -8.99
C ASP A 586 19.62 -16.92 -8.80
N ALA A 587 19.39 -16.55 -7.53
CA ALA A 587 18.67 -15.35 -7.12
C ALA A 587 19.33 -14.67 -5.92
N GLY A 588 19.22 -13.34 -5.84
CA GLY A 588 19.68 -12.51 -4.72
C GLY A 588 18.53 -12.05 -3.81
N VAL A 589 18.72 -10.94 -3.10
CA VAL A 589 17.68 -10.25 -2.30
C VAL A 589 17.12 -9.04 -3.06
N PRO A 590 15.92 -9.12 -3.67
CA PRO A 590 15.33 -7.97 -4.35
C PRO A 590 14.92 -6.90 -3.34
N ALA A 591 15.09 -5.62 -3.69
CA ALA A 591 14.78 -4.49 -2.79
C ALA A 591 13.30 -4.41 -2.34
N ARG A 592 12.38 -5.01 -3.11
CA ARG A 592 10.95 -5.15 -2.76
C ARG A 592 10.50 -6.61 -2.64
N GLY A 593 11.44 -7.53 -2.48
CA GLY A 593 11.17 -8.96 -2.60
C GLY A 593 10.48 -9.31 -3.92
N LEU A 594 9.55 -10.27 -3.89
CA LEU A 594 8.75 -10.66 -5.06
C LEU A 594 7.33 -10.04 -5.04
N HIS A 595 7.19 -8.84 -4.49
CA HIS A 595 5.88 -8.22 -4.21
C HIS A 595 5.43 -7.23 -5.27
N GLY A 596 6.27 -6.91 -6.26
CA GLY A 596 6.02 -5.90 -7.28
C GLY A 596 7.28 -5.52 -8.03
N GLU A 597 7.15 -4.61 -8.99
CA GLU A 597 8.24 -4.19 -9.88
C GLU A 597 9.04 -2.99 -9.36
N GLY A 598 8.78 -2.53 -8.12
CA GLY A 598 9.57 -1.44 -7.53
C GLY A 598 11.07 -1.76 -7.55
N TYR A 599 11.89 -0.80 -7.99
CA TYR A 599 13.32 -1.00 -8.31
C TYR A 599 13.60 -2.11 -9.32
N ARG A 600 12.62 -2.42 -10.18
CA ARG A 600 12.66 -3.41 -11.26
C ARG A 600 12.98 -4.82 -10.81
N GLY A 601 12.80 -5.10 -9.51
CA GLY A 601 13.18 -6.37 -8.88
C GLY A 601 14.70 -6.58 -8.78
N HIS A 602 15.52 -5.55 -8.98
CA HIS A 602 16.98 -5.67 -8.91
C HIS A 602 17.50 -5.90 -7.49
N ILE A 603 18.71 -6.44 -7.45
CA ILE A 603 19.45 -6.82 -6.25
C ILE A 603 20.47 -5.73 -5.91
N PHE A 604 20.28 -5.11 -4.76
CA PHE A 604 21.11 -4.06 -4.20
C PHE A 604 21.96 -4.61 -3.05
N TRP A 605 22.61 -3.74 -2.28
CA TRP A 605 23.33 -4.08 -1.06
C TRP A 605 22.43 -4.52 0.12
N ASP A 606 21.11 -4.52 -0.05
CA ASP A 606 20.08 -4.79 0.96
C ASP A 606 20.17 -6.16 1.64
N GLU A 607 20.86 -7.11 1.02
CA GLU A 607 21.29 -8.36 1.64
C GLU A 607 22.01 -8.14 3.00
N LEU A 608 22.65 -6.98 3.21
CA LEU A 608 23.25 -6.59 4.48
C LEU A 608 22.24 -6.53 5.64
N PHE A 609 20.99 -6.13 5.38
CA PHE A 609 19.93 -6.06 6.40
C PHE A 609 19.31 -7.42 6.71
N VAL A 610 19.40 -8.36 5.76
CA VAL A 610 18.65 -9.62 5.78
C VAL A 610 19.52 -10.81 6.19
N LEU A 611 20.77 -10.85 5.71
CA LEU A 611 21.69 -11.95 5.96
C LEU A 611 22.01 -12.21 7.43
N PRO A 612 22.08 -11.21 8.35
CA PRO A 612 22.30 -11.50 9.77
C PRO A 612 21.24 -12.45 10.35
N LEU A 613 19.97 -12.24 10.00
CA LEU A 613 18.88 -13.09 10.44
C LEU A 613 18.93 -14.45 9.73
N LEU A 614 19.01 -14.46 8.39
CA LEU A 614 19.01 -15.69 7.59
C LEU A 614 20.19 -16.61 7.91
N THR A 615 21.40 -16.07 8.05
CA THR A 615 22.61 -16.88 8.30
C THR A 615 22.48 -17.66 9.61
N SER A 616 21.84 -17.08 10.62
CA SER A 616 21.68 -17.71 11.94
C SER A 616 20.69 -18.88 11.97
N ARG A 617 19.76 -18.96 11.00
CA ARG A 617 18.66 -19.95 10.99
C ARG A 617 18.63 -20.84 9.72
N MET A 618 19.06 -20.31 8.58
CA MET A 618 19.09 -20.96 7.26
C MET A 618 20.39 -20.63 6.50
N PRO A 619 21.57 -21.10 6.96
CA PRO A 619 22.85 -20.77 6.33
C PRO A 619 22.98 -21.25 4.88
N SER A 620 22.25 -22.29 4.46
CA SER A 620 22.23 -22.73 3.06
C SER A 620 21.65 -21.68 2.11
N VAL A 621 20.60 -20.97 2.52
CA VAL A 621 19.97 -19.89 1.75
C VAL A 621 20.91 -18.69 1.70
N ALA A 622 21.50 -18.30 2.84
CA ALA A 622 22.49 -17.23 2.89
C ALA A 622 23.69 -17.50 1.96
N ARG A 623 24.19 -18.74 1.94
CA ARG A 623 25.24 -19.17 1.01
C ARG A 623 24.82 -19.02 -0.44
N SER A 624 23.59 -19.37 -0.80
CA SER A 624 23.09 -19.23 -2.18
C SER A 624 23.01 -17.77 -2.62
N VAL A 625 22.51 -16.89 -1.76
CA VAL A 625 22.45 -15.43 -2.00
C VAL A 625 23.85 -14.85 -2.22
N ILE A 626 24.85 -15.26 -1.42
CA ILE A 626 26.23 -14.81 -1.63
C ILE A 626 26.81 -15.42 -2.91
N ASN A 627 26.48 -16.68 -3.22
CA ASN A 627 26.90 -17.33 -4.46
C ASN A 627 26.31 -16.66 -5.70
N TYR A 628 25.13 -16.02 -5.62
CA TYR A 628 24.61 -15.18 -6.69
C TYR A 628 25.59 -14.04 -7.03
N ARG A 629 26.19 -13.39 -6.03
CA ARG A 629 27.26 -12.39 -6.24
C ARG A 629 28.53 -13.02 -6.79
N TRP A 630 28.93 -14.18 -6.26
CA TRP A 630 30.11 -14.90 -6.76
C TRP A 630 30.04 -15.23 -8.25
N ARG A 631 28.88 -15.72 -8.73
CA ARG A 631 28.66 -16.02 -10.16
C ARG A 631 28.80 -14.79 -11.06
N ARG A 632 28.68 -13.58 -10.51
CA ARG A 632 28.78 -12.28 -11.20
C ARG A 632 30.12 -11.58 -10.95
N LEU A 633 31.07 -12.23 -10.27
CA LEU A 633 32.38 -11.65 -9.96
C LEU A 633 33.20 -11.29 -11.20
N ALA A 634 33.07 -12.07 -12.28
CA ALA A 634 33.76 -11.77 -13.54
C ALA A 634 33.28 -10.44 -14.14
N ALA A 635 31.96 -10.24 -14.27
CA ALA A 635 31.36 -8.98 -14.72
C ALA A 635 31.78 -7.80 -13.84
N ALA A 636 31.80 -7.98 -12.51
CA ALA A 636 32.26 -6.95 -11.58
C ALA A 636 33.75 -6.59 -11.79
N ARG A 637 34.62 -7.56 -12.10
CA ARG A 637 36.04 -7.31 -12.43
C ARG A 637 36.21 -6.58 -13.75
N GLU A 638 35.40 -6.93 -14.75
CA GLU A 638 35.36 -6.24 -16.04
C GLU A 638 34.91 -4.78 -15.87
N ALA A 639 33.86 -4.52 -15.08
CA ALA A 639 33.40 -3.17 -14.76
C ALA A 639 34.48 -2.33 -14.05
N ALA A 640 35.24 -2.94 -13.12
CA ALA A 640 36.37 -2.28 -12.48
C ALA A 640 37.45 -1.91 -13.49
N ALA A 641 37.85 -2.85 -14.35
CA ALA A 641 38.86 -2.62 -15.38
C ALA A 641 38.43 -1.53 -16.39
N ALA A 642 37.17 -1.56 -16.84
CA ALA A 642 36.59 -0.54 -17.73
C ALA A 642 36.60 0.86 -17.09
N SER A 643 36.53 0.93 -15.76
CA SER A 643 36.63 2.16 -14.97
C SER A 643 38.08 2.56 -14.63
N GLY A 644 39.09 1.85 -15.14
CA GLY A 644 40.51 2.08 -14.82
C GLY A 644 40.92 1.67 -13.40
N LEU A 645 40.13 0.82 -12.74
CA LEU A 645 40.34 0.34 -11.39
C LEU A 645 40.85 -1.12 -11.38
N ARG A 646 41.35 -1.56 -10.23
CA ARG A 646 41.66 -2.98 -9.95
C ARG A 646 40.60 -3.56 -9.03
N GLY A 647 40.48 -4.89 -9.00
CA GLY A 647 39.56 -5.59 -8.11
C GLY A 647 38.21 -5.84 -8.77
N ALA A 648 37.13 -5.81 -7.99
CA ALA A 648 35.76 -6.04 -8.45
C ALA A 648 34.87 -4.85 -8.07
N LEU A 649 34.19 -4.29 -9.06
CA LEU A 649 33.20 -3.23 -8.92
C LEU A 649 31.82 -3.84 -9.14
N PHE A 650 31.23 -4.35 -8.06
CA PHE A 650 29.85 -4.84 -8.11
C PHE A 650 28.89 -3.68 -8.38
N PRO A 651 27.85 -3.90 -9.18
CA PRO A 651 26.93 -2.85 -9.55
C PRO A 651 26.05 -2.42 -8.36
N TRP A 652 25.56 -1.18 -8.42
CA TRP A 652 24.57 -0.67 -7.46
C TRP A 652 23.24 -1.41 -7.60
N GLN A 653 22.80 -1.63 -8.84
CA GLN A 653 21.67 -2.51 -9.16
C GLN A 653 22.16 -3.70 -9.98
N SER A 654 21.91 -4.91 -9.49
CA SER A 654 22.29 -6.14 -10.16
C SER A 654 21.06 -6.95 -10.56
N GLY A 655 21.07 -7.55 -11.74
CA GLY A 655 20.03 -8.45 -12.21
C GLY A 655 20.59 -9.77 -12.72
N SER A 656 20.39 -10.08 -14.00
CA SER A 656 20.62 -11.41 -14.56
C SER A 656 22.10 -11.80 -14.69
N ASP A 657 22.96 -10.94 -15.22
CA ASP A 657 24.33 -11.29 -15.62
C ASP A 657 25.43 -10.53 -14.85
N GLY A 658 25.05 -9.55 -14.04
CA GLY A 658 25.97 -8.78 -13.19
C GLY A 658 26.44 -7.47 -13.81
N THR A 659 25.89 -7.04 -14.96
CA THR A 659 26.07 -5.66 -15.43
C THR A 659 25.39 -4.65 -14.50
N GLU A 660 25.78 -3.38 -14.64
CA GLU A 660 25.18 -2.28 -13.89
C GLU A 660 23.82 -1.92 -14.48
N GLU A 661 22.76 -2.23 -13.73
CA GLU A 661 21.37 -1.99 -14.13
C GLU A 661 20.80 -0.68 -13.57
N THR A 662 21.63 0.15 -12.93
CA THR A 662 21.19 1.48 -12.51
C THR A 662 20.78 2.30 -13.74
N PRO A 663 19.54 2.81 -13.80
CA PRO A 663 19.09 3.63 -14.91
C PRO A 663 20.02 4.81 -15.13
N ARG A 664 20.23 5.22 -16.38
CA ARG A 664 20.94 6.47 -16.68
C ARG A 664 20.10 7.70 -16.38
N TRP A 665 18.79 7.55 -16.48
CA TRP A 665 17.80 8.60 -16.35
C TRP A 665 16.66 8.15 -15.43
N LEU A 666 16.18 9.06 -14.58
CA LEU A 666 14.99 8.88 -13.78
C LEU A 666 13.92 9.89 -14.19
N PHE A 667 12.68 9.43 -14.34
CA PHE A 667 11.57 10.33 -14.62
C PHE A 667 11.05 10.97 -13.33
N ASN A 668 11.17 12.30 -13.22
CA ASN A 668 10.64 13.03 -12.09
C ASN A 668 9.20 13.49 -12.38
N ARG A 669 8.22 12.85 -11.76
CA ARG A 669 6.79 13.16 -11.97
C ARG A 669 6.39 14.57 -11.53
N ARG A 670 7.10 15.18 -10.57
CA ARG A 670 6.80 16.55 -10.10
C ARG A 670 7.21 17.60 -11.13
N SER A 671 8.33 17.38 -11.84
CA SER A 671 8.81 18.30 -12.88
C SER A 671 8.40 17.90 -14.29
N GLY A 672 7.94 16.66 -14.48
CA GLY A 672 7.64 16.07 -15.79
C GLY A 672 8.90 15.86 -16.65
N ARG A 673 10.08 15.76 -16.04
CA ARG A 673 11.36 15.71 -16.74
C ARG A 673 12.19 14.50 -16.31
N TRP A 674 12.89 13.94 -17.29
CA TRP A 674 13.97 12.99 -17.07
C TRP A 674 15.20 13.71 -16.52
N VAL A 675 15.75 13.22 -15.42
CA VAL A 675 16.97 13.73 -14.78
C VAL A 675 18.05 12.63 -14.74
N PRO A 676 19.34 12.98 -14.83
CA PRO A 676 20.41 11.98 -14.70
C PRO A 676 20.38 11.28 -13.35
N ASP A 677 20.64 9.97 -13.34
CA ASP A 677 20.84 9.18 -12.11
C ASP A 677 22.31 8.80 -11.95
N TYR A 678 22.86 9.18 -10.79
CA TYR A 678 24.26 8.98 -10.44
C TYR A 678 24.43 7.89 -9.36
N SER A 679 23.39 7.11 -9.07
CA SER A 679 23.42 6.11 -8.00
C SER A 679 24.47 5.02 -8.20
N HIS A 680 24.85 4.73 -9.45
CA HIS A 680 25.97 3.85 -9.80
C HIS A 680 27.33 4.31 -9.22
N LEU A 681 27.46 5.56 -8.78
CA LEU A 681 28.66 6.07 -8.10
C LEU A 681 28.75 5.62 -6.62
N GLN A 682 27.71 5.00 -6.08
CA GLN A 682 27.69 4.45 -4.72
C GLN A 682 28.44 3.12 -4.63
N ARG A 683 29.77 3.19 -4.68
CA ARG A 683 30.68 2.02 -4.74
C ARG A 683 30.72 1.14 -3.48
N HIS A 684 29.97 1.49 -2.44
CA HIS A 684 29.94 0.74 -1.18
C HIS A 684 29.26 -0.64 -1.31
N ALA A 685 28.49 -0.87 -2.38
CA ALA A 685 27.92 -2.19 -2.69
C ALA A 685 28.97 -3.31 -2.73
N GLY A 686 30.15 -3.06 -3.32
CA GLY A 686 31.25 -4.03 -3.33
C GLY A 686 31.81 -4.36 -1.94
N LEU A 687 31.81 -3.38 -1.02
CA LEU A 687 32.20 -3.59 0.38
C LEU A 687 31.15 -4.42 1.12
N ALA A 688 29.86 -4.19 0.84
CA ALA A 688 28.78 -4.98 1.42
C ALA A 688 28.90 -6.46 1.04
N VAL A 689 29.21 -6.79 -0.23
CA VAL A 689 29.43 -8.18 -0.67
C VAL A 689 30.57 -8.85 0.12
N ALA A 690 31.71 -8.16 0.24
CA ALA A 690 32.86 -8.69 1.00
C ALA A 690 32.54 -8.86 2.50
N PHE A 691 31.82 -7.89 3.08
CA PHE A 691 31.36 -7.95 4.47
C PHE A 691 30.42 -9.13 4.69
N ASN A 692 29.42 -9.31 3.83
CA ASN A 692 28.45 -10.40 3.91
C ASN A 692 29.13 -11.77 3.81
N ALA A 693 30.06 -11.93 2.88
CA ALA A 693 30.83 -13.16 2.74
C ALA A 693 31.64 -13.47 4.01
N TRP A 694 32.26 -12.45 4.61
CA TRP A 694 33.02 -12.61 5.85
C TRP A 694 32.12 -12.91 7.05
N GLN A 695 30.99 -12.20 7.21
CA GLN A 695 30.03 -12.46 8.28
C GLN A 695 29.45 -13.87 8.19
N TYR A 696 29.13 -14.33 6.96
CA TYR A 696 28.71 -15.71 6.73
C TYR A 696 29.75 -16.71 7.22
N PHE A 697 31.01 -16.54 6.80
CA PHE A 697 32.09 -17.43 7.24
C PHE A 697 32.28 -17.39 8.76
N LEU A 698 32.24 -16.22 9.39
CA LEU A 698 32.36 -16.11 10.84
C LEU A 698 31.25 -16.87 11.57
N ALA A 699 30.02 -16.79 11.07
CA ALA A 699 28.86 -17.45 11.66
C ALA A 699 28.84 -18.97 11.43
N THR A 700 29.28 -19.45 10.26
CA THR A 700 29.16 -20.87 9.87
C THR A 700 30.44 -21.68 10.02
N GLN A 701 31.59 -21.01 10.00
CA GLN A 701 32.92 -21.62 9.89
C GLN A 701 33.07 -22.55 8.66
N ASP A 702 32.29 -22.33 7.59
CA ASP A 702 32.37 -23.09 6.33
C ASP A 702 33.67 -22.77 5.57
N ARG A 703 34.74 -23.47 5.93
CA ARG A 703 36.08 -23.30 5.35
C ARG A 703 36.17 -23.77 3.90
N GLU A 704 35.40 -24.81 3.54
CA GLU A 704 35.40 -25.33 2.16
C GLU A 704 34.79 -24.30 1.21
N TRP A 705 33.73 -23.61 1.63
CA TRP A 705 33.13 -22.54 0.84
C TRP A 705 34.02 -21.28 0.74
N LEU A 706 34.77 -20.95 1.80
CA LEU A 706 35.61 -19.74 1.82
C LEU A 706 36.83 -19.84 0.88
N LEU A 707 37.40 -21.05 0.73
CA LEU A 707 38.59 -21.33 -0.07
C LEU A 707 38.25 -21.49 -1.55
#